data_AF-A0A9E5XYB6-F1
#
_entry.id   AF-A0A9E5XYB6-F1
#
_cell.length_a   1.000
_cell.length_b   1.000
_cell.length_c   1.000
_cell.angle_alpha   90.00
_cell.angle_beta   90.00
_cell.angle_gamma   90.00
#
_symmetry.space_group_name_H-M   'P 1'
#
loop_
_entity.id
_entity.type
_entity.pdbx_description
1 polymer ?
#
loop_
_entity_poly.entity_id
_entity_poly.type
_entity_poly.pdbx_seq_one_letter_code
_entity_poly.pdbx_strand_id
1 'polypeptide(L)'
;MKNYKPTILLALIFLLSYTVSYSKTYTWEGGYSDNFNDAGNWSPAPSPSILPGDTVIFDEGTISVNVPTNFSSSAMTLGAVFVKDGVSVMFINSGSNPVNFYIEDLIIEPDCELILGGTGGISIYITNNADISGTLNTENINYIETSGTMSEINFINSAILITANPGGYTGSIHGSSFFDENFQIIYNGTGNQDTGFDSDCIIGSITVNNASGVILNRNLETDNINLFSGTFDIKGYTLTVNEDFYCDNGITATDINTQLIFNDNGNAPDTIHVTFDDTDSEIGNLEINRSGKIVVFDSDTEVNDLNLQAGKLKLDADMGLNNVTNNNNSSYIITSPWSYVSMQNMQEYNSYYIPLGTGNFYSPITVTPGSTIYSDFMINVQDSVYSEGYAGIPLNNKNINVSWEIFPGGDNYDLTLGWQAGAEGSNFNSGNCHISHFDGDEWDNFTDNPATEDNGIYTVSRSFSGGEEGYFSVFSGINTPPDALDNIVITSVNTNYIFHEGDFGYTDPDNDELAKIQITQIPDKGTLFNDLNDNDIPESEEILTVGSLIYVNDISDGHFKFAPDPDETGSPYTDFAFKVSDGMNYSNSEYVITVEVTDNHPPVAYNQTFTIPEHSPEGTVAGTIEAYDPDGDNIFFYPEENADYSDAFSLSDNGTVTVNNSALLEYSVNPSFEYNINVCDDGEPELCTEITVTINLEEITVEVIPANFISPNGDGYNDRWFVQGLENDTFEAFILNNNGKILFRSSDYHNEWDGTSKGKELPPGIYYYLLKSPNIELKGTVTLIR
;
A
#
# COMPACT_ATOMS: atom_id res chain seq x y z
N MET A 1 67.47 -85.59 49.18
CA MET A 1 68.91 -85.30 49.31
C MET A 1 69.37 -84.61 48.04
N LYS A 2 70.02 -83.46 48.21
CA LYS A 2 71.15 -82.94 47.41
C LYS A 2 71.31 -83.37 45.95
N ASN A 3 71.52 -82.34 45.13
CA ASN A 3 72.48 -82.29 44.01
C ASN A 3 72.32 -83.33 42.90
N TYR A 4 71.99 -82.90 41.69
CA TYR A 4 72.84 -83.05 40.50
C TYR A 4 72.22 -82.26 39.33
N LYS A 5 73.04 -81.37 38.73
CA LYS A 5 73.28 -81.06 37.31
C LYS A 5 72.16 -81.11 36.23
N PRO A 6 72.37 -80.39 35.10
CA PRO A 6 71.38 -79.51 34.51
C PRO A 6 70.68 -80.10 33.27
N THR A 7 69.76 -79.26 32.77
CA THR A 7 69.13 -79.21 31.43
C THR A 7 67.75 -79.85 31.32
N ILE A 8 66.91 -79.16 30.54
CA ILE A 8 65.51 -79.39 30.16
C ILE A 8 64.56 -78.49 30.98
N LEU A 9 64.20 -77.28 30.53
CA LEU A 9 63.41 -76.89 29.34
C LEU A 9 61.91 -77.23 29.49
N LEU A 10 61.07 -76.20 29.30
CA LEU A 10 59.60 -76.22 29.16
C LEU A 10 58.76 -76.27 30.46
N ALA A 11 58.43 -75.08 30.99
CA ALA A 11 57.13 -74.71 31.59
C ALA A 11 57.30 -73.52 32.54
N LEU A 12 57.35 -72.29 32.01
CA LEU A 12 56.92 -71.03 32.62
C LEU A 12 57.22 -69.89 31.63
N ILE A 13 56.57 -69.99 30.48
CA ILE A 13 56.19 -68.85 29.66
C ILE A 13 54.83 -68.43 30.24
N PHE A 14 54.66 -67.12 30.48
CA PHE A 14 53.55 -66.40 31.13
C PHE A 14 53.82 -65.90 32.57
N LEU A 15 53.77 -64.56 32.66
CA LEU A 15 53.76 -63.64 33.80
C LEU A 15 55.11 -63.10 34.30
N LEU A 16 55.19 -61.76 34.18
CA LEU A 16 56.14 -60.80 34.79
C LEU A 16 57.44 -60.51 34.03
N SER A 17 57.31 -59.79 32.93
CA SER A 17 58.28 -58.77 32.52
C SER A 17 57.59 -57.39 32.58
N TYR A 18 57.50 -56.82 33.78
CA TYR A 18 57.29 -55.38 33.95
C TYR A 18 58.62 -54.70 33.60
N THR A 19 58.70 -54.09 32.41
CA THR A 19 59.57 -52.94 32.20
C THR A 19 58.87 -51.75 32.83
N VAL A 20 59.40 -51.27 33.96
CA VAL A 20 59.01 -49.98 34.54
C VAL A 20 59.52 -48.89 33.61
N SER A 21 58.64 -48.31 32.79
CA SER A 21 58.90 -47.05 32.10
C SER A 21 58.82 -45.93 33.14
N TYR A 22 59.91 -45.17 33.30
CA TYR A 22 59.91 -43.95 34.11
C TYR A 22 59.32 -42.83 33.23
N SER A 23 58.10 -42.36 33.51
CA SER A 23 57.61 -41.10 32.97
C SER A 23 58.14 -39.95 33.85
N LYS A 24 58.71 -38.91 33.23
CA LYS A 24 59.17 -37.72 33.92
C LYS A 24 58.25 -36.55 33.53
N THR A 25 57.78 -35.80 34.52
CA THR A 25 56.99 -34.59 34.28
C THR A 25 57.92 -33.39 34.13
N TYR A 26 57.75 -32.63 33.06
CA TYR A 26 58.41 -31.35 32.85
C TYR A 26 57.38 -30.23 32.86
N THR A 27 57.61 -29.25 33.73
CA THR A 27 56.79 -28.04 33.89
C THR A 27 57.63 -26.86 33.41
N TRP A 28 57.08 -26.01 32.54
CA TRP A 28 57.81 -24.86 32.01
C TRP A 28 57.26 -23.55 32.59
N GLU A 29 57.92 -23.06 33.64
CA GLU A 29 57.67 -21.76 34.28
C GLU A 29 58.50 -20.65 33.58
N GLY A 30 57.96 -20.05 32.52
CA GLY A 30 58.25 -18.68 32.04
C GLY A 30 59.65 -18.27 31.49
N GLY A 31 59.66 -17.60 30.33
CA GLY A 31 60.74 -16.68 29.88
C GLY A 31 60.86 -16.45 28.36
N TYR A 32 60.70 -15.19 27.93
CA TYR A 32 60.71 -14.64 26.56
C TYR A 32 61.71 -15.19 25.52
N SER A 33 61.29 -15.09 24.25
CA SER A 33 61.97 -15.26 22.96
C SER A 33 63.51 -15.20 22.94
N ASP A 34 64.15 -16.28 22.47
CA ASP A 34 65.46 -16.20 21.83
C ASP A 34 65.27 -16.14 20.30
N ASN A 35 65.62 -14.99 19.71
CA ASN A 35 65.88 -14.89 18.28
C ASN A 35 66.99 -15.89 17.91
N PHE A 36 66.67 -16.89 17.09
CA PHE A 36 67.69 -17.80 16.54
C PHE A 36 68.48 -17.10 15.43
N ASN A 37 69.78 -16.94 15.66
CA ASN A 37 70.75 -16.46 14.68
C ASN A 37 70.93 -17.46 13.52
N ASP A 38 71.23 -16.91 12.35
CA ASP A 38 71.50 -17.49 11.02
C ASP A 38 72.63 -18.56 10.91
N ALA A 39 72.94 -19.34 11.97
CA ALA A 39 74.11 -20.25 11.97
C ALA A 39 74.04 -21.54 12.80
N GLY A 40 72.85 -22.04 13.18
CA GLY A 40 72.56 -23.48 13.34
C GLY A 40 73.52 -24.38 14.16
N ASN A 41 74.01 -23.98 15.33
CA ASN A 41 74.67 -24.89 16.28
C ASN A 41 74.07 -24.78 17.69
N TRP A 42 73.65 -25.92 18.24
CA TRP A 42 73.16 -26.10 19.61
C TRP A 42 74.25 -25.73 20.65
N SER A 43 73.90 -24.89 21.63
CA SER A 43 74.58 -24.84 22.93
C SER A 43 73.53 -24.88 24.04
N PRO A 44 73.68 -25.74 25.06
CA PRO A 44 72.62 -26.01 26.01
C PRO A 44 72.55 -24.92 27.09
N ALA A 45 71.43 -24.19 27.16
CA ALA A 45 70.78 -24.04 28.45
C ALA A 45 70.08 -25.38 28.76
N PRO A 46 69.87 -25.79 30.02
CA PRO A 46 69.43 -27.14 30.34
C PRO A 46 67.93 -27.29 30.04
N SER A 47 67.58 -27.37 28.76
CA SER A 47 66.27 -27.86 28.33
C SER A 47 66.28 -29.38 28.52
N PRO A 48 65.29 -29.96 29.23
CA PRO A 48 65.29 -31.38 29.51
C PRO A 48 65.27 -32.18 28.22
N SER A 49 66.12 -33.21 28.13
CA SER A 49 66.05 -34.20 27.06
C SER A 49 64.75 -35.01 27.25
N ILE A 50 63.69 -34.59 26.56
CA ILE A 50 62.38 -35.25 26.56
C ILE A 50 62.55 -36.65 25.95
N LEU A 51 62.16 -37.68 26.69
CA LEU A 51 62.23 -39.09 26.27
C LEU A 51 60.81 -39.61 25.93
N PRO A 52 60.72 -40.70 25.14
CA PRO A 52 59.46 -41.39 24.89
C PRO A 52 58.69 -41.72 26.19
N GLY A 53 57.47 -41.20 26.32
CA GLY A 53 56.57 -41.43 27.47
C GLY A 53 56.61 -40.36 28.58
N ASP A 54 57.33 -39.25 28.39
CA ASP A 54 57.36 -38.13 29.34
C ASP A 54 56.09 -37.25 29.28
N THR A 55 55.70 -36.66 30.41
CA THR A 55 54.57 -35.71 30.50
C THR A 55 55.09 -34.28 30.42
N VAL A 56 54.51 -33.45 29.56
CA VAL A 56 54.86 -32.06 29.34
C VAL A 56 53.68 -31.18 29.76
N ILE A 57 53.92 -30.21 30.65
CA ILE A 57 52.92 -29.24 31.11
C ILE A 57 53.42 -27.84 30.77
N PHE A 58 52.56 -27.07 30.10
CA PHE A 58 52.73 -25.67 29.76
C PHE A 58 51.71 -24.86 30.55
N ASP A 59 52.15 -24.11 31.56
CA ASP A 59 51.30 -23.42 32.53
C ASP A 59 51.68 -21.93 32.75
N GLU A 60 52.78 -21.43 32.18
CA GLU A 60 53.10 -19.99 32.18
C GLU A 60 53.82 -19.49 30.89
N GLY A 61 53.29 -18.42 30.25
CA GLY A 61 53.96 -17.63 29.20
C GLY A 61 53.56 -17.95 27.75
N THR A 62 54.34 -17.47 26.76
CA THR A 62 54.24 -17.88 25.34
C THR A 62 55.48 -18.68 24.99
N ILE A 63 55.31 -19.90 24.49
CA ILE A 63 56.40 -20.86 24.33
C ILE A 63 56.55 -21.24 22.86
N SER A 64 57.73 -21.03 22.26
CA SER A 64 58.04 -21.50 20.90
C SER A 64 59.04 -22.64 20.93
N VAL A 65 58.65 -23.79 20.39
CA VAL A 65 59.48 -25.00 20.26
C VAL A 65 59.84 -25.19 18.79
N ASN A 66 61.12 -25.01 18.43
CA ASN A 66 61.60 -25.20 17.07
C ASN A 66 62.20 -26.60 16.90
N VAL A 67 61.66 -27.40 15.97
CA VAL A 67 62.15 -28.75 15.69
C VAL A 67 63.35 -28.69 14.74
N PRO A 68 64.56 -29.15 15.11
CA PRO A 68 65.78 -28.99 14.30
C PRO A 68 65.74 -29.71 12.94
N THR A 69 66.39 -29.13 11.93
CA THR A 69 66.51 -29.62 10.54
C THR A 69 67.15 -31.00 10.37
N ASN A 70 67.75 -31.57 11.44
CA ASN A 70 68.48 -32.84 11.41
C ASN A 70 67.65 -34.05 11.89
N PHE A 71 66.37 -33.87 12.22
CA PHE A 71 65.48 -34.98 12.56
C PHE A 71 65.09 -35.74 11.29
N SER A 72 65.92 -36.72 10.90
CA SER A 72 65.54 -37.68 9.86
C SER A 72 64.54 -38.68 10.44
N SER A 73 63.28 -38.57 10.02
CA SER A 73 62.24 -39.63 10.03
C SER A 73 61.98 -40.39 11.35
N SER A 74 62.20 -39.78 12.52
CA SER A 74 61.99 -40.45 13.81
C SER A 74 60.74 -39.89 14.49
N ALA A 75 59.72 -40.74 14.67
CA ALA A 75 58.54 -40.43 15.48
C ALA A 75 58.94 -39.98 16.90
N MET A 76 58.34 -38.89 17.40
CA MET A 76 58.49 -38.43 18.78
C MET A 76 57.29 -38.93 19.59
N THR A 77 57.51 -39.78 20.58
CA THR A 77 56.42 -40.23 21.49
C THR A 77 56.44 -39.39 22.76
N LEU A 78 55.28 -38.88 23.17
CA LEU A 78 55.04 -38.11 24.39
C LEU A 78 53.98 -38.86 25.21
N GLY A 79 54.14 -38.89 26.53
CA GLY A 79 53.13 -39.46 27.43
C GLY A 79 51.89 -38.56 27.45
N ALA A 80 51.97 -37.41 28.12
CA ALA A 80 50.85 -36.47 28.13
C ALA A 80 51.32 -35.04 27.84
N VAL A 81 50.52 -34.25 27.13
CA VAL A 81 50.76 -32.83 26.85
C VAL A 81 49.61 -32.04 27.45
N PHE A 82 49.89 -31.12 28.37
CA PHE A 82 48.92 -30.24 28.99
C PHE A 82 49.25 -28.78 28.65
N VAL A 83 48.29 -28.04 28.10
CA VAL A 83 48.35 -26.58 27.95
C VAL A 83 47.29 -25.99 28.87
N LYS A 84 47.71 -25.15 29.82
CA LYS A 84 46.89 -24.67 30.94
C LYS A 84 47.09 -23.18 31.19
N ASP A 85 46.24 -22.61 32.03
CA ASP A 85 46.40 -21.25 32.59
C ASP A 85 46.53 -20.12 31.53
N GLY A 86 45.84 -20.24 30.40
CA GLY A 86 45.77 -19.20 29.35
C GLY A 86 47.03 -19.09 28.47
N VAL A 87 47.80 -20.17 28.36
CA VAL A 87 49.09 -20.21 27.64
C VAL A 87 48.90 -20.47 26.15
N SER A 88 49.68 -19.77 25.31
CA SER A 88 49.87 -20.08 23.90
C SER A 88 51.22 -20.81 23.67
N VAL A 89 51.17 -22.05 23.19
CA VAL A 89 52.34 -22.88 22.85
C VAL A 89 52.42 -23.01 21.35
N MET A 90 53.59 -22.82 20.76
CA MET A 90 53.82 -22.94 19.32
C MET A 90 54.90 -23.96 19.01
N PHE A 91 54.58 -25.00 18.23
CA PHE A 91 55.54 -25.92 17.64
C PHE A 91 55.80 -25.54 16.18
N ILE A 92 57.06 -25.27 15.82
CA ILE A 92 57.46 -24.92 14.45
C ILE A 92 58.38 -26.01 13.89
N ASN A 93 57.98 -26.67 12.80
CA ASN A 93 58.85 -27.54 12.00
C ASN A 93 59.53 -26.74 10.88
N SER A 94 60.72 -26.22 11.13
CA SER A 94 61.54 -25.49 10.14
C SER A 94 62.29 -26.40 9.15
N GLY A 95 62.11 -27.73 9.23
CA GLY A 95 62.69 -28.70 8.32
C GLY A 95 61.94 -28.83 6.99
N SER A 96 62.45 -29.67 6.09
CA SER A 96 61.79 -30.04 4.82
C SER A 96 61.06 -31.38 4.88
N ASN A 97 61.14 -32.11 6.00
CA ASN A 97 60.54 -33.43 6.19
C ASN A 97 59.44 -33.37 7.26
N PRO A 98 58.36 -34.17 7.11
CA PRO A 98 57.32 -34.26 8.11
C PRO A 98 57.80 -34.86 9.43
N VAL A 99 57.30 -34.32 10.53
CA VAL A 99 57.55 -34.78 11.90
C VAL A 99 56.28 -35.38 12.46
N ASN A 100 56.36 -36.61 12.99
CA ASN A 100 55.24 -37.31 13.61
C ASN A 100 55.37 -37.29 15.14
N PHE A 101 54.39 -36.73 15.85
CA PHE A 101 54.26 -36.77 17.30
C PHE A 101 53.23 -37.84 17.68
N TYR A 102 53.55 -38.75 18.60
CA TYR A 102 52.62 -39.71 19.17
C TYR A 102 52.38 -39.33 20.62
N ILE A 103 51.21 -38.82 20.96
CA ILE A 103 50.85 -38.33 22.30
C ILE A 103 49.90 -39.35 22.93
N GLU A 104 50.08 -39.76 24.18
CA GLU A 104 49.07 -40.59 24.87
C GLU A 104 47.87 -39.72 25.27
N ASP A 105 48.08 -38.66 26.06
CA ASP A 105 47.02 -37.72 26.46
C ASP A 105 47.31 -36.28 26.00
N LEU A 106 46.38 -35.60 25.33
CA LEU A 106 46.48 -34.17 24.97
C LEU A 106 45.39 -33.37 25.69
N ILE A 107 45.74 -32.39 26.51
CA ILE A 107 44.79 -31.56 27.23
C ILE A 107 45.11 -30.08 26.98
N ILE A 108 44.13 -29.31 26.52
CA ILE A 108 44.22 -27.86 26.30
C ILE A 108 43.06 -27.23 27.05
N GLU A 109 43.31 -26.52 28.14
CA GLU A 109 42.27 -25.87 28.94
C GLU A 109 41.63 -24.68 28.20
N PRO A 110 40.46 -24.18 28.66
CA PRO A 110 39.87 -22.96 28.12
C PRO A 110 40.88 -21.79 28.09
N ASP A 111 40.72 -20.90 27.11
CA ASP A 111 41.57 -19.72 26.89
C ASP A 111 43.05 -20.01 26.57
N CYS A 112 43.44 -21.29 26.43
CA CYS A 112 44.78 -21.70 25.99
C CYS A 112 44.84 -21.89 24.47
N GLU A 113 46.03 -21.82 23.88
CA GLU A 113 46.25 -22.06 22.44
C GLU A 113 47.45 -23.00 22.21
N LEU A 114 47.29 -23.98 21.32
CA LEU A 114 48.39 -24.78 20.78
C LEU A 114 48.50 -24.52 19.27
N ILE A 115 49.59 -23.89 18.83
CA ILE A 115 49.89 -23.56 17.44
C ILE A 115 50.88 -24.59 16.86
N LEU A 116 50.58 -25.15 15.69
CA LEU A 116 51.40 -26.15 14.99
C LEU A 116 51.73 -25.63 13.58
N GLY A 117 52.98 -25.23 13.33
CA GLY A 117 53.38 -24.56 12.09
C GLY A 117 54.74 -24.97 11.53
N GLY A 118 55.23 -24.24 10.53
CA GLY A 118 56.53 -24.46 9.88
C GLY A 118 56.46 -25.09 8.47
N THR A 119 57.59 -25.16 7.76
CA THR A 119 57.66 -25.57 6.34
C THR A 119 57.65 -27.09 6.12
N GLY A 120 57.96 -27.88 7.15
CA GLY A 120 58.18 -29.33 7.00
C GLY A 120 56.95 -30.21 7.20
N GLY A 121 55.81 -29.64 7.58
CA GLY A 121 54.61 -30.38 7.97
C GLY A 121 54.74 -31.07 9.33
N ILE A 122 53.69 -30.99 10.14
CA ILE A 122 53.60 -31.67 11.44
C ILE A 122 52.46 -32.67 11.39
N SER A 123 52.68 -33.84 11.98
CA SER A 123 51.65 -34.83 12.22
C SER A 123 51.51 -35.16 13.70
N ILE A 124 50.29 -35.27 14.22
CA ILE A 124 50.03 -35.65 15.63
C ILE A 124 49.16 -36.91 15.70
N TYR A 125 49.56 -37.86 16.54
CA TYR A 125 48.94 -39.16 16.74
C TYR A 125 48.52 -39.27 18.21
N ILE A 126 47.25 -39.09 18.56
CA ILE A 126 46.80 -39.21 19.96
C ILE A 126 46.39 -40.66 20.23
N THR A 127 46.85 -41.26 21.33
CA THR A 127 46.75 -42.71 21.53
C THR A 127 45.89 -43.11 22.74
N ASN A 128 45.48 -42.17 23.60
CA ASN A 128 44.61 -42.44 24.76
C ASN A 128 43.49 -41.41 24.98
N ASN A 129 43.76 -40.15 25.36
CA ASN A 129 42.72 -39.15 25.62
C ASN A 129 43.03 -37.79 24.97
N ALA A 130 42.01 -37.06 24.53
CA ALA A 130 42.11 -35.66 24.16
C ALA A 130 41.02 -34.84 24.87
N ASP A 131 41.39 -33.83 25.65
CA ASP A 131 40.46 -32.86 26.26
C ASP A 131 40.88 -31.46 25.82
N ILE A 132 40.27 -30.98 24.73
CA ILE A 132 40.60 -29.70 24.12
C ILE A 132 39.43 -28.76 24.38
N SER A 133 39.54 -27.99 25.45
CA SER A 133 38.62 -26.92 25.82
C SER A 133 39.11 -25.54 25.35
N GLY A 134 40.35 -25.45 24.85
CA GLY A 134 40.96 -24.25 24.26
C GLY A 134 41.13 -24.32 22.74
N THR A 135 42.07 -23.56 22.17
CA THR A 135 42.30 -23.46 20.72
C THR A 135 43.43 -24.37 20.25
N LEU A 136 43.23 -25.11 19.15
CA LEU A 136 44.28 -25.83 18.43
C LEU A 136 44.43 -25.21 17.03
N ASN A 137 45.49 -24.44 16.84
CA ASN A 137 45.80 -23.70 15.61
C ASN A 137 46.90 -24.44 14.82
N THR A 138 46.76 -24.57 13.51
CA THR A 138 47.50 -25.55 12.71
C THR A 138 48.10 -25.00 11.41
N GLU A 139 48.91 -23.94 11.48
CA GLU A 139 49.40 -23.17 10.31
C GLU A 139 49.94 -24.00 9.11
N ASN A 140 50.50 -25.20 9.32
CA ASN A 140 50.92 -26.15 8.26
C ASN A 140 50.93 -27.61 8.76
N ILE A 141 49.76 -28.22 8.87
CA ILE A 141 49.64 -29.65 9.22
C ILE A 141 49.53 -30.52 7.99
N ASN A 142 50.25 -31.65 8.02
CA ASN A 142 50.07 -32.72 7.04
C ASN A 142 49.04 -33.74 7.50
N TYR A 143 48.87 -33.97 8.82
CA TYR A 143 48.11 -35.12 9.34
C TYR A 143 47.79 -35.08 10.86
N ILE A 144 46.55 -35.28 11.31
CA ILE A 144 46.26 -35.64 12.73
C ILE A 144 45.49 -36.97 12.72
N GLU A 145 45.97 -37.99 13.44
CA GLU A 145 45.33 -39.30 13.59
C GLU A 145 45.20 -39.65 15.09
N THR A 146 44.25 -40.50 15.45
CA THR A 146 44.26 -41.13 16.77
C THR A 146 44.05 -42.63 16.61
N SER A 147 44.74 -43.47 17.39
CA SER A 147 44.83 -44.92 17.12
C SER A 147 44.52 -45.84 18.31
N GLY A 148 43.99 -45.30 19.40
CA GLY A 148 43.59 -46.09 20.58
C GLY A 148 42.16 -46.64 20.51
N THR A 149 41.88 -47.76 21.19
CA THR A 149 40.51 -48.09 21.61
C THR A 149 40.10 -47.10 22.71
N MET A 150 39.34 -46.07 22.35
CA MET A 150 39.04 -44.93 23.21
C MET A 150 37.63 -45.04 23.79
N SER A 151 37.50 -44.80 25.11
CA SER A 151 36.22 -44.86 25.81
C SER A 151 35.50 -43.52 25.89
N GLU A 152 36.18 -42.39 25.66
CA GLU A 152 35.61 -41.03 25.67
C GLU A 152 36.69 -40.03 25.22
N ILE A 153 36.37 -39.16 24.27
CA ILE A 153 37.03 -37.87 24.05
C ILE A 153 35.98 -36.85 24.45
N ASN A 154 36.23 -36.03 25.47
CA ASN A 154 35.29 -34.98 25.88
C ASN A 154 35.86 -33.63 25.41
N PHE A 155 35.27 -33.04 24.37
CA PHE A 155 35.47 -31.64 24.03
C PHE A 155 34.57 -30.80 24.94
N ILE A 156 35.07 -30.38 26.11
CA ILE A 156 34.30 -29.54 27.02
C ILE A 156 34.46 -28.07 26.60
N ASN A 157 33.53 -27.59 25.78
CA ASN A 157 33.41 -26.21 25.27
C ASN A 157 34.47 -25.78 24.23
N SER A 158 34.00 -25.49 23.01
CA SER A 158 34.62 -24.57 22.03
C SER A 158 36.01 -24.92 21.50
N ALA A 159 36.26 -26.17 21.11
CA ALA A 159 37.47 -26.52 20.36
C ALA A 159 37.40 -25.97 18.93
N ILE A 160 38.04 -24.81 18.71
CA ILE A 160 38.22 -24.23 17.39
C ILE A 160 39.36 -24.99 16.68
N LEU A 161 39.02 -25.81 15.69
CA LEU A 161 39.99 -26.35 14.74
C LEU A 161 40.02 -25.45 13.51
N ILE A 162 41.10 -24.68 13.34
CA ILE A 162 41.41 -23.91 12.13
C ILE A 162 42.85 -24.20 11.72
N THR A 163 43.09 -24.53 10.44
CA THR A 163 43.86 -23.71 9.46
C THR A 163 44.32 -24.58 8.28
N ALA A 164 44.05 -24.11 7.06
CA ALA A 164 44.82 -24.50 5.88
C ALA A 164 45.40 -23.26 5.20
N ASN A 165 46.71 -23.30 4.98
CA ASN A 165 47.53 -22.25 4.37
C ASN A 165 47.35 -22.24 2.83
N PRO A 166 47.65 -21.13 2.11
CA PRO A 166 47.51 -20.97 0.66
C PRO A 166 48.48 -21.81 -0.21
N GLY A 167 49.09 -22.86 0.36
CA GLY A 167 50.28 -23.55 -0.15
C GLY A 167 50.07 -24.95 -0.75
N GLY A 168 48.84 -25.48 -0.78
CA GLY A 168 48.54 -26.72 -1.53
C GLY A 168 48.75 -28.05 -0.81
N TYR A 169 48.63 -28.10 0.53
CA TYR A 169 48.46 -29.36 1.27
C TYR A 169 47.05 -29.41 1.88
N THR A 170 46.22 -30.34 1.41
CA THR A 170 44.92 -30.66 2.00
C THR A 170 45.14 -31.46 3.28
N GLY A 171 45.05 -30.82 4.45
CA GLY A 171 44.97 -31.55 5.70
C GLY A 171 43.69 -32.40 5.74
N SER A 172 43.76 -33.63 6.22
CA SER A 172 42.60 -34.49 6.49
C SER A 172 42.43 -34.65 8.00
N ILE A 173 41.18 -34.54 8.48
CA ILE A 173 40.81 -34.75 9.88
C ILE A 173 40.30 -36.19 10.00
N HIS A 174 41.04 -37.04 10.71
CA HIS A 174 40.71 -38.45 10.85
C HIS A 174 40.13 -38.76 12.23
N GLY A 175 38.94 -39.38 12.26
CA GLY A 175 38.40 -39.95 13.47
C GLY A 175 36.88 -40.05 13.54
N SER A 176 36.36 -41.27 13.46
CA SER A 176 34.92 -41.57 13.54
C SER A 176 34.30 -41.40 14.93
N SER A 177 35.09 -41.07 15.96
CA SER A 177 34.65 -40.87 17.35
C SER A 177 34.80 -39.43 17.86
N PHE A 178 34.99 -38.46 16.96
CA PHE A 178 35.38 -37.08 17.28
C PHE A 178 34.27 -36.05 17.10
N PHE A 179 33.30 -36.36 16.23
CA PHE A 179 32.32 -35.41 15.76
C PHE A 179 31.00 -35.64 16.51
N ASP A 180 30.58 -34.62 17.26
CA ASP A 180 29.27 -34.55 17.89
C ASP A 180 28.66 -33.15 17.67
N GLU A 181 27.41 -32.97 18.10
CA GLU A 181 26.64 -31.72 18.00
C GLU A 181 27.30 -30.49 18.66
N ASN A 182 28.38 -30.65 19.45
CA ASN A 182 29.10 -29.53 20.05
C ASN A 182 30.37 -29.15 19.27
N PHE A 183 30.75 -29.95 18.26
CA PHE A 183 31.98 -29.74 17.50
C PHE A 183 31.86 -28.56 16.54
N GLN A 184 32.80 -27.61 16.59
CA GLN A 184 32.80 -26.43 15.72
C GLN A 184 34.03 -26.40 14.83
N ILE A 185 33.84 -26.17 13.53
CA ILE A 185 34.92 -25.98 12.57
C ILE A 185 34.89 -24.55 12.08
N ILE A 186 36.05 -23.91 12.05
CA ILE A 186 36.21 -22.58 11.47
C ILE A 186 37.28 -22.67 10.37
N TYR A 187 36.94 -22.22 9.16
CA TYR A 187 37.87 -22.15 8.03
C TYR A 187 38.31 -20.70 7.82
N ASN A 188 39.59 -20.40 8.12
CA ASN A 188 40.22 -19.11 7.86
C ASN A 188 41.40 -19.30 6.89
N GLY A 189 41.50 -18.52 5.81
CA GLY A 189 42.62 -18.63 4.86
C GLY A 189 42.35 -18.00 3.49
N THR A 190 43.23 -18.29 2.52
CA THR A 190 43.02 -18.06 1.08
C THR A 190 43.27 -19.37 0.32
N GLY A 191 42.44 -19.68 -0.70
CA GLY A 191 42.45 -20.94 -1.47
C GLY A 191 41.29 -21.90 -1.14
N ASN A 192 40.87 -22.72 -2.11
CA ASN A 192 39.79 -23.71 -1.94
C ASN A 192 40.25 -24.84 -1.02
N GLN A 193 39.40 -25.26 -0.09
CA GLN A 193 39.73 -26.28 0.90
C GLN A 193 38.71 -27.41 0.87
N ASP A 194 39.15 -28.64 1.00
CA ASP A 194 38.25 -29.75 1.29
C ASP A 194 37.92 -29.72 2.80
N THR A 195 36.68 -30.00 3.18
CA THR A 195 36.28 -30.29 4.56
C THR A 195 37.19 -31.30 5.27
N GLY A 196 37.75 -32.26 4.53
CA GLY A 196 38.83 -33.13 5.01
C GLY A 196 38.36 -34.31 5.87
N PHE A 197 37.05 -34.60 5.89
CA PHE A 197 36.49 -35.73 6.63
C PHE A 197 36.85 -37.08 5.99
N ASP A 198 37.05 -38.12 6.82
CA ASP A 198 37.34 -39.47 6.34
C ASP A 198 36.09 -40.35 6.22
N SER A 199 35.02 -40.01 6.93
CA SER A 199 33.72 -40.67 7.02
C SER A 199 32.59 -39.62 7.14
N ASP A 200 31.34 -40.05 7.05
CA ASP A 200 30.19 -39.16 7.26
C ASP A 200 30.16 -38.68 8.72
N CYS A 201 29.79 -37.41 8.94
CA CYS A 201 29.97 -36.74 10.22
C CYS A 201 28.73 -35.95 10.67
N ILE A 202 28.58 -35.79 11.98
CA ILE A 202 27.62 -34.86 12.63
C ILE A 202 28.44 -33.87 13.45
N ILE A 203 28.27 -32.57 13.23
CA ILE A 203 28.97 -31.51 13.96
C ILE A 203 27.99 -30.43 14.44
N GLY A 204 28.41 -29.55 15.35
CA GLY A 204 27.59 -28.42 15.79
C GLY A 204 27.57 -27.27 14.79
N SER A 205 28.73 -26.82 14.31
CA SER A 205 28.76 -25.70 13.37
C SER A 205 29.96 -25.66 12.43
N ILE A 206 29.73 -25.16 11.21
CA ILE A 206 30.79 -24.71 10.30
C ILE A 206 30.74 -23.19 10.18
N THR A 207 31.90 -22.56 10.30
CA THR A 207 32.10 -21.16 9.93
C THR A 207 33.15 -21.04 8.84
N VAL A 208 32.88 -20.28 7.79
CA VAL A 208 33.82 -20.00 6.69
C VAL A 208 34.05 -18.50 6.61
N ASN A 209 35.29 -18.07 6.84
CA ASN A 209 35.73 -16.66 6.76
C ASN A 209 36.74 -16.43 5.60
N ASN A 210 36.70 -17.24 4.54
CA ASN A 210 37.71 -17.28 3.45
C ASN A 210 37.12 -16.84 2.10
N ALA A 211 37.89 -16.09 1.28
CA ALA A 211 37.49 -15.64 -0.06
C ALA A 211 37.47 -16.71 -1.18
N SER A 212 37.89 -17.96 -0.96
CA SER A 212 38.10 -18.96 -2.05
C SER A 212 37.23 -20.21 -1.97
N GLY A 213 36.58 -20.50 -0.83
CA GLY A 213 35.56 -21.55 -0.70
C GLY A 213 35.98 -22.88 -0.06
N VAL A 214 34.99 -23.64 0.41
CA VAL A 214 35.09 -24.96 1.06
C VAL A 214 34.33 -25.99 0.22
N ILE A 215 34.89 -27.18 0.07
CA ILE A 215 34.34 -28.28 -0.72
C ILE A 215 34.05 -29.45 0.22
N LEU A 216 32.82 -29.93 0.21
CA LEU A 216 32.41 -31.09 0.97
C LEU A 216 32.95 -32.37 0.33
N ASN A 217 33.49 -33.29 1.14
CA ASN A 217 33.98 -34.58 0.67
C ASN A 217 33.31 -35.81 1.29
N ARG A 218 32.36 -35.61 2.20
CA ARG A 218 31.58 -36.64 2.90
C ARG A 218 30.20 -36.11 3.21
N ASN A 219 29.25 -36.97 3.57
CA ASN A 219 27.97 -36.47 4.05
C ASN A 219 28.18 -35.78 5.40
N LEU A 220 27.47 -34.66 5.59
CA LEU A 220 27.59 -33.83 6.76
C LEU A 220 26.21 -33.46 7.29
N GLU A 221 26.02 -33.67 8.58
CA GLU A 221 24.94 -33.06 9.35
C GLU A 221 25.53 -32.00 10.29
N THR A 222 24.92 -30.83 10.33
CA THR A 222 25.37 -29.74 11.18
C THR A 222 24.19 -28.93 11.70
N ASP A 223 24.31 -28.37 12.91
CA ASP A 223 23.28 -27.45 13.40
C ASP A 223 23.36 -26.11 12.67
N ASN A 224 24.56 -25.52 12.60
CA ASN A 224 24.72 -24.17 12.08
C ASN A 224 25.77 -24.06 10.96
N ILE A 225 25.47 -23.32 9.90
CA ILE A 225 26.46 -22.92 8.88
C ILE A 225 26.52 -21.40 8.79
N ASN A 226 27.72 -20.84 8.89
CA ASN A 226 27.98 -19.41 8.76
C ASN A 226 29.04 -19.17 7.67
N LEU A 227 28.63 -18.74 6.48
CA LEU A 227 29.50 -18.41 5.36
C LEU A 227 29.61 -16.88 5.23
N PHE A 228 30.57 -16.27 5.95
CA PHE A 228 30.80 -14.82 5.88
C PHE A 228 31.56 -14.40 4.61
N SER A 229 32.21 -15.35 3.93
CA SER A 229 32.83 -15.14 2.60
C SER A 229 33.16 -16.49 1.94
N GLY A 230 33.35 -16.45 0.61
CA GLY A 230 33.65 -17.61 -0.22
C GLY A 230 32.44 -18.51 -0.47
N THR A 231 32.65 -19.61 -1.19
CA THR A 231 31.59 -20.57 -1.54
C THR A 231 31.63 -21.83 -0.67
N PHE A 232 30.52 -22.54 -0.56
CA PHE A 232 30.48 -23.89 0.02
C PHE A 232 29.95 -24.87 -1.03
N ASP A 233 30.81 -25.71 -1.60
CA ASP A 233 30.46 -26.67 -2.66
C ASP A 233 30.13 -28.04 -2.07
N ILE A 234 28.88 -28.47 -2.16
CA ILE A 234 28.41 -29.76 -1.61
C ILE A 234 28.88 -30.96 -2.46
N LYS A 235 29.16 -30.74 -3.75
CA LYS A 235 29.84 -31.65 -4.67
C LYS A 235 29.37 -33.13 -4.67
N GLY A 236 28.07 -33.36 -4.69
CA GLY A 236 27.48 -34.70 -4.82
C GLY A 236 27.28 -35.45 -3.50
N TYR A 237 27.54 -34.80 -2.37
CA TYR A 237 27.28 -35.33 -1.03
C TYR A 237 25.96 -34.78 -0.46
N THR A 238 25.60 -35.28 0.72
CA THR A 238 24.47 -34.79 1.50
C THR A 238 24.92 -33.76 2.52
N LEU A 239 24.30 -32.59 2.52
CA LEU A 239 24.41 -31.60 3.58
C LEU A 239 23.05 -31.47 4.30
N THR A 240 23.03 -31.77 5.60
CA THR A 240 21.87 -31.56 6.48
C THR A 240 22.13 -30.41 7.43
N VAL A 241 21.21 -29.46 7.49
CA VAL A 241 21.28 -28.27 8.37
C VAL A 241 20.08 -28.27 9.30
N ASN A 242 20.32 -28.40 10.61
CA ASN A 242 19.27 -28.57 11.62
C ASN A 242 18.79 -27.27 12.28
N GLU A 243 19.60 -26.21 12.29
CA GLU A 243 19.30 -24.92 12.92
C GLU A 243 19.46 -23.76 11.94
N ASP A 244 20.50 -22.93 12.09
CA ASP A 244 20.68 -21.70 11.32
C ASP A 244 21.56 -21.89 10.08
N PHE A 245 21.26 -21.10 9.06
CA PHE A 245 22.01 -21.05 7.82
C PHE A 245 22.20 -19.59 7.41
N TYR A 246 23.46 -19.16 7.41
CA TYR A 246 23.86 -17.83 7.00
C TYR A 246 24.89 -17.93 5.87
N CYS A 247 24.66 -17.19 4.78
CA CYS A 247 25.62 -17.07 3.69
C CYS A 247 25.62 -15.69 3.05
N ASP A 248 26.79 -15.07 2.93
CA ASP A 248 26.98 -13.78 2.24
C ASP A 248 27.38 -13.95 0.75
N ASN A 249 28.12 -15.01 0.42
CA ASN A 249 28.73 -15.23 -0.91
C ASN A 249 28.25 -16.51 -1.61
N GLY A 250 27.19 -17.13 -1.08
CA GLY A 250 26.49 -18.24 -1.71
C GLY A 250 27.04 -19.66 -1.46
N ILE A 251 26.15 -20.65 -1.54
CA ILE A 251 26.47 -22.09 -1.67
C ILE A 251 26.59 -22.42 -3.16
N THR A 252 27.40 -23.42 -3.50
CA THR A 252 27.32 -24.06 -4.82
C THR A 252 26.94 -25.53 -4.70
N ALA A 253 26.12 -26.00 -5.64
CA ALA A 253 25.79 -27.41 -5.80
C ALA A 253 26.07 -27.79 -7.26
N THR A 254 27.24 -28.36 -7.55
CA THR A 254 27.69 -28.57 -8.95
C THR A 254 27.54 -30.02 -9.43
N ASP A 255 26.77 -30.85 -8.72
CA ASP A 255 26.60 -32.28 -9.02
C ASP A 255 25.16 -32.72 -8.74
N ILE A 256 24.53 -33.37 -9.72
CA ILE A 256 23.15 -33.87 -9.64
C ILE A 256 22.92 -34.92 -8.54
N ASN A 257 23.95 -35.46 -7.91
CA ASN A 257 23.82 -36.35 -6.75
C ASN A 257 23.77 -35.58 -5.41
N THR A 258 23.95 -34.25 -5.44
CA THR A 258 23.93 -33.38 -4.26
C THR A 258 22.58 -33.45 -3.58
N GLN A 259 22.60 -33.61 -2.25
CA GLN A 259 21.40 -33.53 -1.42
C GLN A 259 21.56 -32.40 -0.41
N LEU A 260 20.56 -31.53 -0.34
CA LEU A 260 20.49 -30.44 0.62
C LEU A 260 19.24 -30.62 1.46
N ILE A 261 19.40 -30.77 2.78
CA ILE A 261 18.31 -31.07 3.71
C ILE A 261 18.27 -29.97 4.76
N PHE A 262 17.18 -29.22 4.81
CA PHE A 262 16.89 -28.29 5.89
C PHE A 262 15.95 -28.97 6.88
N ASN A 263 16.49 -29.35 8.03
CA ASN A 263 15.79 -30.06 9.09
C ASN A 263 15.55 -29.14 10.30
N ASP A 264 14.79 -29.62 11.28
CA ASP A 264 14.53 -28.90 12.53
C ASP A 264 14.73 -29.84 13.73
N ASN A 265 15.80 -29.58 14.49
CA ASN A 265 16.08 -30.29 15.74
C ASN A 265 15.30 -29.74 16.95
N GLY A 266 14.47 -28.70 16.75
CA GLY A 266 13.69 -28.01 17.78
C GLY A 266 14.17 -26.59 18.09
N ASN A 267 15.38 -26.20 17.64
CA ASN A 267 15.97 -24.88 17.88
C ASN A 267 16.07 -24.02 16.62
N ALA A 268 15.67 -24.53 15.46
CA ALA A 268 15.86 -23.82 14.20
C ALA A 268 15.08 -22.48 14.17
N PRO A 269 15.61 -21.39 13.59
CA PRO A 269 14.89 -20.12 13.48
C PRO A 269 13.63 -20.24 12.60
N ASP A 270 12.69 -19.33 12.78
CA ASP A 270 11.42 -19.27 12.02
C ASP A 270 11.65 -19.08 10.52
N THR A 271 12.74 -18.41 10.15
CA THR A 271 13.12 -18.16 8.76
C THR A 271 14.64 -18.24 8.61
N ILE A 272 15.10 -18.91 7.55
CA ILE A 272 16.48 -18.87 7.09
C ILE A 272 16.54 -18.37 5.65
N HIS A 273 17.63 -17.70 5.30
CA HIS A 273 17.90 -17.21 3.94
C HIS A 273 19.07 -18.00 3.35
N VAL A 274 18.91 -18.44 2.11
CA VAL A 274 19.87 -19.27 1.40
C VAL A 274 20.13 -18.63 0.05
N THR A 275 21.36 -18.15 -0.11
CA THR A 275 21.91 -17.63 -1.35
C THR A 275 22.77 -18.71 -1.98
N PHE A 276 22.66 -18.85 -3.29
CA PHE A 276 23.53 -19.67 -4.13
C PHE A 276 24.45 -18.76 -4.95
N ASP A 277 25.70 -19.19 -5.13
CA ASP A 277 26.64 -18.49 -6.02
C ASP A 277 26.33 -18.89 -7.49
N ASP A 278 26.33 -17.89 -8.37
CA ASP A 278 25.52 -17.75 -9.59
C ASP A 278 25.62 -18.86 -10.69
N THR A 279 24.51 -18.99 -11.44
CA THR A 279 24.18 -19.68 -12.71
C THR A 279 24.16 -21.20 -12.90
N ASP A 280 24.82 -22.04 -12.10
CA ASP A 280 24.86 -23.50 -12.38
C ASP A 280 24.67 -24.38 -11.12
N SER A 281 24.04 -23.87 -10.06
CA SER A 281 23.75 -24.68 -8.87
C SER A 281 22.61 -25.67 -9.15
N GLU A 282 22.98 -26.91 -9.47
CA GLU A 282 22.12 -28.07 -9.72
C GLU A 282 22.07 -28.95 -8.47
N ILE A 283 20.95 -28.86 -7.74
CA ILE A 283 20.66 -29.67 -6.58
C ILE A 283 19.91 -30.92 -7.05
N GLY A 284 20.45 -32.10 -6.75
CA GLY A 284 19.78 -33.37 -7.02
C GLY A 284 18.48 -33.52 -6.23
N ASN A 285 18.59 -33.45 -4.90
CA ASN A 285 17.45 -33.56 -3.98
C ASN A 285 17.50 -32.44 -2.94
N LEU A 286 16.45 -31.62 -2.88
CA LEU A 286 16.24 -30.61 -1.85
C LEU A 286 15.12 -31.08 -0.92
N GLU A 287 15.39 -31.14 0.38
CA GLU A 287 14.38 -31.49 1.39
C GLU A 287 14.16 -30.34 2.37
N ILE A 288 12.89 -29.97 2.55
CA ILE A 288 12.45 -29.04 3.59
C ILE A 288 11.63 -29.84 4.62
N ASN A 289 12.18 -29.95 5.83
CA ASN A 289 11.57 -30.66 6.96
C ASN A 289 11.59 -29.76 8.22
N ARG A 290 10.99 -28.56 8.12
CA ARG A 290 10.93 -27.54 9.17
C ARG A 290 9.49 -27.08 9.42
N SER A 291 8.74 -27.87 10.18
CA SER A 291 7.30 -27.63 10.43
C SER A 291 7.01 -26.20 10.92
N GLY A 292 6.18 -25.46 10.16
CA GLY A 292 5.75 -24.10 10.51
C GLY A 292 6.81 -23.01 10.26
N LYS A 293 7.95 -23.35 9.67
CA LYS A 293 9.07 -22.44 9.38
C LYS A 293 9.21 -22.23 7.87
N ILE A 294 10.03 -21.25 7.49
CA ILE A 294 10.23 -20.84 6.09
C ILE A 294 11.73 -20.92 5.74
N VAL A 295 12.04 -21.53 4.61
CA VAL A 295 13.36 -21.43 3.98
C VAL A 295 13.22 -20.50 2.78
N VAL A 296 14.02 -19.43 2.72
CA VAL A 296 13.96 -18.43 1.64
C VAL A 296 15.16 -18.65 0.72
N PHE A 297 14.92 -18.81 -0.58
CA PHE A 297 15.96 -18.81 -1.59
C PHE A 297 15.95 -17.46 -2.30
N ASP A 298 17.07 -16.75 -2.30
CA ASP A 298 17.17 -15.37 -2.83
C ASP A 298 18.04 -15.25 -4.11
N SER A 299 18.36 -16.40 -4.72
CA SER A 299 19.10 -16.49 -5.98
C SER A 299 18.55 -17.63 -6.85
N ASP A 300 18.76 -17.52 -8.17
CA ASP A 300 18.31 -18.53 -9.12
C ASP A 300 18.90 -19.90 -8.80
N THR A 301 18.06 -20.94 -8.80
CA THR A 301 18.48 -22.29 -8.39
C THR A 301 17.84 -23.37 -9.26
N GLU A 302 18.57 -24.44 -9.54
CA GLU A 302 18.06 -25.62 -10.24
C GLU A 302 17.91 -26.80 -9.27
N VAL A 303 16.72 -27.37 -9.19
CA VAL A 303 16.40 -28.48 -8.28
C VAL A 303 15.75 -29.60 -9.05
N ASN A 304 16.34 -30.79 -9.05
CA ASN A 304 15.73 -31.94 -9.72
C ASN A 304 14.52 -32.47 -8.91
N ASP A 305 14.73 -32.91 -7.67
CA ASP A 305 13.65 -33.38 -6.80
C ASP A 305 13.50 -32.50 -5.55
N LEU A 306 12.30 -31.96 -5.32
CA LEU A 306 11.95 -31.23 -4.09
C LEU A 306 11.04 -32.08 -3.19
N ASN A 307 11.46 -32.30 -1.95
CA ASN A 307 10.70 -32.98 -0.90
C ASN A 307 10.23 -31.96 0.17
N LEU A 308 8.95 -31.59 0.16
CA LEU A 308 8.36 -30.65 1.13
C LEU A 308 7.73 -31.38 2.31
N GLN A 309 8.53 -32.14 3.07
CA GLN A 309 8.04 -32.94 4.18
C GLN A 309 7.35 -32.11 5.28
N ALA A 310 7.90 -30.93 5.61
CA ALA A 310 7.31 -29.99 6.55
C ALA A 310 7.86 -28.57 6.35
N GLY A 311 7.02 -27.53 6.47
CA GLY A 311 7.43 -26.14 6.30
C GLY A 311 7.33 -25.63 4.86
N LYS A 312 7.65 -24.35 4.64
CA LYS A 312 7.47 -23.68 3.34
C LYS A 312 8.82 -23.30 2.73
N LEU A 313 8.90 -23.35 1.41
CA LEU A 313 10.01 -22.81 0.63
C LEU A 313 9.54 -21.50 -0.02
N LYS A 314 10.16 -20.37 0.33
CA LYS A 314 9.88 -19.08 -0.30
C LYS A 314 10.95 -18.78 -1.34
N LEU A 315 10.50 -18.35 -2.52
CA LEU A 315 11.36 -17.95 -3.62
C LEU A 315 11.35 -16.43 -3.73
N ASP A 316 12.52 -15.83 -3.61
CA ASP A 316 12.80 -14.42 -3.92
C ASP A 316 13.57 -14.27 -5.25
N ALA A 317 13.83 -15.40 -5.92
CA ALA A 317 14.45 -15.56 -7.24
C ALA A 317 13.89 -16.83 -7.93
N ASP A 318 14.28 -17.11 -9.17
CA ASP A 318 13.67 -18.19 -9.95
C ASP A 318 14.16 -19.59 -9.51
N MET A 319 13.31 -20.59 -9.63
CA MET A 319 13.66 -21.99 -9.37
C MET A 319 13.24 -22.89 -10.52
N GLY A 320 14.21 -23.55 -11.15
CA GLY A 320 13.93 -24.68 -12.04
C GLY A 320 13.68 -25.96 -11.25
N LEU A 321 12.65 -26.72 -11.66
CA LEU A 321 12.14 -27.84 -10.88
C LEU A 321 11.59 -28.98 -11.75
N ASN A 322 12.04 -30.22 -11.54
CA ASN A 322 11.48 -31.38 -12.26
C ASN A 322 10.32 -32.04 -11.52
N ASN A 323 10.39 -32.13 -10.19
CA ASN A 323 9.43 -32.91 -9.40
C ASN A 323 9.28 -32.40 -7.97
N VAL A 324 8.07 -32.52 -7.40
CA VAL A 324 7.76 -32.13 -6.01
C VAL A 324 6.96 -33.21 -5.30
N THR A 325 7.35 -33.53 -4.07
CA THR A 325 6.70 -34.60 -3.26
C THR A 325 6.42 -34.15 -1.82
N ASN A 326 5.58 -34.93 -1.11
CA ASN A 326 5.21 -34.78 0.31
C ASN A 326 4.61 -33.42 0.75
N ASN A 327 4.17 -32.61 -0.20
CA ASN A 327 3.54 -31.32 0.04
C ASN A 327 2.11 -31.42 0.59
N ASN A 328 1.63 -30.32 1.17
CA ASN A 328 0.26 -30.14 1.67
C ASN A 328 -0.02 -28.65 1.96
N ASN A 329 -1.19 -28.34 2.52
CA ASN A 329 -1.59 -26.95 2.82
C ASN A 329 -0.75 -26.23 3.91
N SER A 330 0.17 -26.94 4.57
CA SER A 330 1.14 -26.42 5.52
C SER A 330 2.58 -26.58 5.01
N SER A 331 2.78 -27.15 3.82
CA SER A 331 4.10 -27.39 3.23
C SER A 331 4.07 -27.26 1.72
N TYR A 332 4.45 -26.07 1.24
CA TYR A 332 4.27 -25.62 -0.13
C TYR A 332 5.29 -24.51 -0.48
N ILE A 333 5.36 -24.15 -1.76
CA ILE A 333 6.24 -23.11 -2.29
C ILE A 333 5.50 -21.77 -2.29
N ILE A 334 6.13 -20.73 -1.77
CA ILE A 334 5.67 -19.33 -1.86
C ILE A 334 6.54 -18.63 -2.90
N THR A 335 5.91 -17.93 -3.84
CA THR A 335 6.61 -17.04 -4.76
C THR A 335 6.47 -15.59 -4.33
N SER A 336 7.57 -14.84 -4.36
CA SER A 336 7.54 -13.38 -4.31
C SER A 336 7.15 -12.78 -5.66
N PRO A 337 6.75 -11.50 -5.72
CA PRO A 337 6.60 -10.78 -6.99
C PRO A 337 7.91 -10.91 -7.77
N TRP A 338 7.84 -11.30 -9.05
CA TRP A 338 8.99 -11.51 -9.94
C TRP A 338 9.81 -12.80 -9.74
N SER A 339 9.34 -13.75 -8.93
CA SER A 339 9.98 -15.08 -8.82
C SER A 339 9.10 -16.17 -9.44
N TYR A 340 9.69 -17.11 -10.16
CA TYR A 340 8.95 -18.15 -10.86
C TYR A 340 9.44 -19.55 -10.48
N VAL A 341 8.50 -20.49 -10.38
CA VAL A 341 8.83 -21.91 -10.51
C VAL A 341 8.80 -22.26 -11.99
N SER A 342 9.95 -22.63 -12.54
CA SER A 342 10.12 -23.12 -13.90
C SER A 342 10.07 -24.64 -13.92
N MET A 343 8.97 -25.22 -14.38
CA MET A 343 8.83 -26.68 -14.42
C MET A 343 9.54 -27.26 -15.65
N GLN A 344 10.54 -28.09 -15.37
CA GLN A 344 11.46 -28.64 -16.36
C GLN A 344 11.13 -30.08 -16.76
N ASN A 345 11.67 -30.49 -17.91
CA ASN A 345 11.58 -31.86 -18.45
C ASN A 345 10.15 -32.40 -18.57
N MET A 346 9.17 -31.50 -18.69
CA MET A 346 7.77 -31.86 -18.82
C MET A 346 7.52 -32.63 -20.12
N GLN A 347 6.58 -33.58 -20.06
CA GLN A 347 6.21 -34.44 -21.16
C GLN A 347 4.78 -34.13 -21.59
N GLU A 348 4.53 -34.20 -22.90
CA GLU A 348 3.21 -34.03 -23.49
C GLU A 348 2.18 -34.95 -22.83
N TYR A 349 1.00 -34.40 -22.51
CA TYR A 349 -0.16 -35.08 -21.92
C TYR A 349 0.05 -35.68 -20.52
N ASN A 350 1.16 -35.37 -19.84
CA ASN A 350 1.35 -35.71 -18.44
C ASN A 350 0.94 -34.54 -17.55
N SER A 351 0.28 -34.83 -16.42
CA SER A 351 -0.11 -33.82 -15.44
C SER A 351 0.98 -33.62 -14.38
N TYR A 352 1.32 -32.37 -14.11
CA TYR A 352 2.33 -31.96 -13.14
C TYR A 352 1.67 -31.12 -12.04
N TYR A 353 1.74 -31.61 -10.81
CA TYR A 353 1.18 -30.94 -9.64
C TYR A 353 2.24 -30.08 -8.96
N ILE A 354 1.94 -28.80 -8.74
CA ILE A 354 2.87 -27.82 -8.21
C ILE A 354 2.22 -27.19 -6.98
N PRO A 355 2.75 -27.47 -5.77
CA PRO A 355 2.18 -26.98 -4.52
C PRO A 355 2.57 -25.53 -4.32
N LEU A 356 1.94 -24.61 -5.03
CA LEU A 356 2.13 -23.17 -4.86
C LEU A 356 1.17 -22.60 -3.82
N GLY A 357 1.48 -21.41 -3.35
CA GLY A 357 0.60 -20.60 -2.54
C GLY A 357 1.20 -19.24 -2.26
N THR A 358 0.46 -18.45 -1.52
CA THR A 358 0.89 -17.16 -0.99
C THR A 358 1.31 -17.31 0.46
N GLY A 359 1.79 -16.23 1.09
CA GLY A 359 2.00 -16.23 2.54
C GLY A 359 0.72 -16.58 3.33
N ASN A 360 -0.45 -16.28 2.76
CA ASN A 360 -1.76 -16.37 3.38
C ASN A 360 -2.55 -17.63 2.99
N PHE A 361 -2.45 -18.08 1.74
CA PHE A 361 -3.30 -19.14 1.18
C PHE A 361 -2.47 -20.20 0.46
N TYR A 362 -2.86 -21.46 0.61
CA TYR A 362 -2.36 -22.54 -0.23
C TYR A 362 -3.20 -22.63 -1.52
N SER A 363 -2.54 -22.48 -2.67
CA SER A 363 -3.19 -22.29 -3.96
C SER A 363 -2.48 -23.11 -5.05
N PRO A 364 -2.55 -24.45 -4.97
CA PRO A 364 -1.81 -25.34 -5.85
C PRO A 364 -2.32 -25.26 -7.29
N ILE A 365 -1.47 -25.62 -8.22
CA ILE A 365 -1.80 -25.68 -9.65
C ILE A 365 -1.41 -27.04 -10.21
N THR A 366 -2.23 -27.59 -11.10
CA THR A 366 -1.84 -28.70 -11.95
C THR A 366 -1.82 -28.25 -13.40
N VAL A 367 -0.68 -28.45 -14.06
CA VAL A 367 -0.51 -28.17 -15.48
C VAL A 367 -0.40 -29.47 -16.25
N THR A 368 -1.16 -29.61 -17.34
CA THR A 368 -1.04 -30.74 -18.27
C THR A 368 -0.72 -30.19 -19.66
N PRO A 369 0.53 -30.28 -20.14
CA PRO A 369 0.86 -29.86 -21.49
C PRO A 369 0.11 -30.66 -22.53
N GLY A 370 -0.19 -30.03 -23.64
CA GLY A 370 -0.79 -30.65 -24.81
C GLY A 370 0.25 -31.22 -25.76
N SER A 371 0.03 -31.04 -27.06
CA SER A 371 0.74 -31.73 -28.14
C SER A 371 2.14 -31.20 -28.49
N THR A 372 2.53 -30.04 -27.97
CA THR A 372 3.80 -29.39 -28.31
C THR A 372 4.33 -28.67 -27.08
N ILE A 373 5.58 -28.93 -26.71
CA ILE A 373 6.33 -28.22 -25.67
C ILE A 373 7.60 -27.66 -26.34
N TYR A 374 7.86 -26.37 -26.18
CA TYR A 374 9.03 -25.68 -26.72
C TYR A 374 9.92 -25.03 -25.65
N SER A 375 9.42 -24.83 -24.42
CA SER A 375 10.17 -24.33 -23.26
C SER A 375 9.55 -24.84 -21.95
N ASP A 376 10.12 -24.42 -20.83
CA ASP A 376 9.59 -24.70 -19.50
C ASP A 376 8.33 -23.86 -19.22
N PHE A 377 7.48 -24.35 -18.32
CA PHE A 377 6.34 -23.57 -17.81
C PHE A 377 6.80 -22.78 -16.60
N MET A 378 6.77 -21.45 -16.68
CA MET A 378 7.10 -20.57 -15.55
C MET A 378 5.82 -20.10 -14.88
N ILE A 379 5.74 -20.28 -13.56
CA ILE A 379 4.52 -20.00 -12.79
C ILE A 379 4.84 -19.23 -11.53
N ASN A 380 4.09 -18.16 -11.32
CA ASN A 380 4.08 -17.34 -10.11
C ASN A 380 2.67 -17.26 -9.53
N VAL A 381 2.55 -17.16 -8.21
CA VAL A 381 1.29 -17.01 -7.48
C VAL A 381 1.34 -15.76 -6.61
N GLN A 382 0.29 -14.94 -6.66
CA GLN A 382 0.21 -13.69 -5.93
C GLN A 382 -1.06 -13.59 -5.07
N ASP A 383 -0.95 -12.84 -3.97
CA ASP A 383 -2.10 -12.39 -3.20
C ASP A 383 -2.78 -11.26 -3.98
N SER A 384 -4.09 -11.37 -4.19
CA SER A 384 -4.95 -10.42 -4.93
C SER A 384 -5.11 -10.67 -6.42
N VAL A 385 -6.22 -10.15 -6.93
CA VAL A 385 -6.57 -10.09 -8.36
C VAL A 385 -6.86 -8.63 -8.65
N TYR A 386 -6.41 -8.13 -9.78
CA TYR A 386 -6.63 -6.75 -10.17
C TYR A 386 -7.36 -6.67 -11.51
N SER A 387 -8.01 -5.55 -11.76
CA SER A 387 -8.74 -5.27 -13.01
C SER A 387 -7.88 -5.38 -14.28
N GLU A 388 -6.56 -5.21 -14.17
CA GLU A 388 -5.63 -5.21 -15.31
C GLU A 388 -4.56 -6.31 -15.18
N GLY A 389 -4.95 -7.48 -14.68
CA GLY A 389 -4.07 -8.63 -14.46
C GLY A 389 -3.15 -8.45 -13.24
N TYR A 390 -2.22 -7.50 -13.30
CA TYR A 390 -1.24 -7.19 -12.24
C TYR A 390 -1.39 -5.81 -11.60
N ALA A 391 -2.24 -4.96 -12.15
CA ALA A 391 -2.41 -3.58 -11.74
C ALA A 391 -3.88 -3.13 -11.86
N GLY A 392 -4.14 -1.89 -11.43
CA GLY A 392 -5.47 -1.30 -11.42
C GLY A 392 -6.17 -1.48 -10.07
N ILE A 393 -7.49 -1.60 -10.11
CA ILE A 393 -8.31 -1.69 -8.90
C ILE A 393 -8.33 -3.14 -8.40
N PRO A 394 -8.13 -3.39 -7.09
CA PRO A 394 -8.28 -4.72 -6.52
C PRO A 394 -9.70 -5.26 -6.70
N LEU A 395 -9.81 -6.48 -7.20
CA LEU A 395 -11.05 -7.21 -7.35
C LEU A 395 -11.19 -8.21 -6.19
N ASN A 396 -12.27 -8.10 -5.43
CA ASN A 396 -12.58 -8.97 -4.29
C ASN A 396 -14.06 -9.39 -4.24
N ASN A 397 -14.78 -9.18 -5.35
CA ASN A 397 -16.18 -9.54 -5.52
C ASN A 397 -16.27 -10.58 -6.64
N LYS A 398 -16.95 -11.70 -6.37
CA LYS A 398 -17.11 -12.82 -7.31
C LYS A 398 -15.80 -13.46 -7.83
N ASN A 399 -14.64 -13.19 -7.24
CA ASN A 399 -13.37 -13.86 -7.52
C ASN A 399 -12.75 -14.48 -6.27
N ILE A 400 -11.77 -15.37 -6.46
CA ILE A 400 -10.85 -15.74 -5.38
C ILE A 400 -9.72 -14.70 -5.29
N ASN A 401 -9.23 -14.40 -4.09
CA ASN A 401 -8.21 -13.39 -3.84
C ASN A 401 -6.78 -13.90 -4.13
N VAL A 402 -6.63 -14.67 -5.19
CA VAL A 402 -5.38 -15.29 -5.64
C VAL A 402 -5.32 -15.22 -7.16
N SER A 403 -4.17 -14.85 -7.69
CA SER A 403 -3.87 -14.90 -9.12
C SER A 403 -2.63 -15.74 -9.41
N TRP A 404 -2.57 -16.30 -10.61
CA TRP A 404 -1.42 -17.00 -11.15
C TRP A 404 -0.93 -16.23 -12.37
N GLU A 405 0.37 -15.95 -12.43
CA GLU A 405 1.02 -15.52 -13.66
C GLU A 405 1.70 -16.73 -14.28
N ILE A 406 1.38 -17.02 -15.54
CA ILE A 406 1.84 -18.22 -16.22
C ILE A 406 2.43 -17.84 -17.58
N PHE A 407 3.67 -18.26 -17.81
CA PHE A 407 4.31 -18.29 -19.12
C PHE A 407 4.34 -19.73 -19.60
N PRO A 408 3.45 -20.12 -20.53
CA PRO A 408 3.31 -21.50 -20.94
C PRO A 408 4.48 -21.94 -21.81
N GLY A 409 4.99 -23.14 -21.52
CA GLY A 409 6.05 -23.78 -22.28
C GLY A 409 5.59 -24.46 -23.57
N GLY A 410 4.33 -24.29 -23.99
CA GLY A 410 3.73 -25.03 -25.09
C GLY A 410 2.43 -24.43 -25.63
N ASP A 411 2.02 -24.85 -26.83
CA ASP A 411 0.87 -24.25 -27.55
C ASP A 411 -0.48 -24.58 -26.93
N ASN A 412 -0.66 -25.76 -26.35
CA ASN A 412 -1.92 -26.19 -25.75
C ASN A 412 -1.63 -26.73 -24.36
N TYR A 413 -2.50 -26.48 -23.40
CA TYR A 413 -2.36 -27.00 -22.04
C TYR A 413 -3.69 -26.96 -21.30
N ASP A 414 -3.84 -27.86 -20.34
CA ASP A 414 -4.93 -27.82 -19.37
C ASP A 414 -4.41 -27.29 -18.04
N LEU A 415 -5.10 -26.31 -17.47
CA LEU A 415 -4.86 -25.85 -16.12
C LEU A 415 -5.92 -26.41 -15.19
N THR A 416 -5.51 -26.81 -14.00
CA THR A 416 -6.39 -27.00 -12.85
C THR A 416 -5.89 -26.12 -11.72
N LEU A 417 -6.66 -25.09 -11.38
CA LEU A 417 -6.32 -24.16 -10.31
C LEU A 417 -7.02 -24.60 -9.02
N GLY A 418 -6.25 -24.62 -7.93
CA GLY A 418 -6.72 -24.99 -6.61
C GLY A 418 -6.67 -23.84 -5.61
N TRP A 419 -7.64 -23.77 -4.71
CA TRP A 419 -7.68 -22.76 -3.65
C TRP A 419 -8.33 -23.29 -2.37
N GLN A 420 -8.02 -22.64 -1.24
CA GLN A 420 -8.70 -22.85 0.04
C GLN A 420 -9.93 -21.95 0.14
N ALA A 421 -10.97 -22.39 0.87
CA ALA A 421 -12.19 -21.61 1.11
C ALA A 421 -11.93 -20.18 1.63
N GLY A 422 -10.85 -19.99 2.40
CA GLY A 422 -10.47 -18.68 2.94
C GLY A 422 -10.03 -17.65 1.90
N ALA A 423 -9.71 -18.09 0.67
CA ALA A 423 -9.35 -17.21 -0.44
C ALA A 423 -10.58 -16.70 -1.21
N GLU A 424 -11.80 -17.20 -0.94
CA GLU A 424 -13.00 -16.79 -1.67
C GLU A 424 -13.38 -15.34 -1.33
N GLY A 425 -13.53 -14.51 -2.35
CA GLY A 425 -13.99 -13.13 -2.23
C GLY A 425 -15.46 -13.04 -1.83
N SER A 426 -15.91 -11.80 -1.65
CA SER A 426 -17.33 -11.53 -1.36
C SER A 426 -18.22 -12.00 -2.51
N ASN A 427 -19.36 -12.62 -2.20
CA ASN A 427 -20.31 -13.19 -3.16
C ASN A 427 -19.76 -14.27 -4.12
N PHE A 428 -18.53 -14.76 -3.91
CA PHE A 428 -18.00 -15.85 -4.70
C PHE A 428 -18.82 -17.13 -4.51
N ASN A 429 -19.06 -17.86 -5.60
CA ASN A 429 -19.80 -19.11 -5.60
C ASN A 429 -19.01 -20.23 -6.29
N SER A 430 -18.35 -21.07 -5.49
CA SER A 430 -17.63 -22.27 -5.97
C SER A 430 -18.52 -23.30 -6.66
N GLY A 431 -19.84 -23.23 -6.53
CA GLY A 431 -20.78 -24.06 -7.29
C GLY A 431 -21.02 -23.59 -8.72
N ASN A 432 -20.55 -22.39 -9.08
CA ASN A 432 -20.74 -21.78 -10.39
C ASN A 432 -19.55 -20.85 -10.70
N CYS A 433 -18.41 -21.46 -11.08
CA CYS A 433 -17.16 -20.75 -11.28
C CYS A 433 -16.38 -21.22 -12.51
N HIS A 434 -15.39 -20.45 -12.94
CA HIS A 434 -14.52 -20.77 -14.05
C HIS A 434 -13.13 -20.14 -13.89
N ILE A 435 -12.15 -20.66 -14.62
CA ILE A 435 -10.85 -20.00 -14.78
C ILE A 435 -11.01 -18.91 -15.82
N SER A 436 -10.67 -17.68 -15.45
CA SER A 436 -10.56 -16.53 -16.35
C SER A 436 -9.09 -16.22 -16.62
N HIS A 437 -8.79 -15.76 -17.83
CA HIS A 437 -7.49 -15.30 -18.31
C HIS A 437 -7.59 -13.83 -18.68
N PHE A 438 -6.61 -13.04 -18.25
CA PHE A 438 -6.48 -11.64 -18.66
C PHE A 438 -5.70 -11.56 -19.99
N ASP A 439 -6.37 -11.14 -21.05
CA ASP A 439 -5.82 -11.15 -22.42
C ASP A 439 -4.93 -9.94 -22.77
N GLY A 440 -4.75 -9.03 -21.82
CA GLY A 440 -4.05 -7.76 -21.98
C GLY A 440 -4.98 -6.55 -21.91
N ASP A 441 -6.29 -6.74 -22.15
CA ASP A 441 -7.30 -5.70 -22.08
C ASP A 441 -8.38 -6.03 -21.04
N GLU A 442 -8.94 -7.24 -21.06
CA GLU A 442 -10.06 -7.66 -20.20
C GLU A 442 -9.85 -9.06 -19.64
N TRP A 443 -10.56 -9.37 -18.56
CA TRP A 443 -10.67 -10.73 -18.04
C TRP A 443 -11.74 -11.49 -18.82
N ASP A 444 -11.37 -12.61 -19.43
CA ASP A 444 -12.29 -13.34 -20.28
C ASP A 444 -13.39 -14.07 -19.50
N ASN A 445 -14.55 -14.22 -20.12
CA ASN A 445 -15.63 -15.04 -19.57
C ASN A 445 -15.55 -16.47 -20.11
N PHE A 446 -15.81 -17.45 -19.25
CA PHE A 446 -15.91 -18.84 -19.66
C PHE A 446 -17.19 -19.50 -19.13
N THR A 447 -17.48 -20.71 -19.62
CA THR A 447 -18.64 -21.47 -19.11
C THR A 447 -18.38 -21.91 -17.68
N ASP A 448 -19.24 -21.45 -16.78
CA ASP A 448 -19.20 -21.85 -15.37
C ASP A 448 -19.38 -23.35 -15.19
N ASN A 449 -18.62 -23.90 -14.25
CA ASN A 449 -18.73 -25.26 -13.76
C ASN A 449 -18.56 -25.29 -12.23
N PRO A 450 -19.17 -26.27 -11.54
CA PRO A 450 -18.93 -26.42 -10.12
C PRO A 450 -17.49 -26.88 -9.85
N ALA A 451 -16.83 -26.24 -8.89
CA ALA A 451 -15.55 -26.68 -8.38
C ALA A 451 -15.68 -28.07 -7.72
N THR A 452 -14.62 -28.85 -7.80
CA THR A 452 -14.48 -30.10 -7.03
C THR A 452 -13.69 -29.84 -5.76
N GLU A 453 -14.18 -30.31 -4.62
CA GLU A 453 -13.49 -30.20 -3.33
C GLU A 453 -12.88 -31.54 -2.92
N ASP A 454 -11.61 -31.51 -2.53
CA ASP A 454 -10.91 -32.61 -1.88
C ASP A 454 -9.99 -32.10 -0.77
N ASN A 455 -10.17 -32.62 0.45
CA ASN A 455 -9.37 -32.27 1.64
C ASN A 455 -9.22 -30.75 1.92
N GLY A 456 -10.29 -29.99 1.71
CA GLY A 456 -10.36 -28.55 1.94
C GLY A 456 -9.81 -27.70 0.81
N ILE A 457 -9.48 -28.30 -0.33
CA ILE A 457 -9.01 -27.61 -1.54
C ILE A 457 -10.09 -27.73 -2.62
N TYR A 458 -10.59 -26.59 -3.08
CA TYR A 458 -11.46 -26.49 -4.24
C TYR A 458 -10.61 -26.43 -5.50
N THR A 459 -11.08 -27.03 -6.58
CA THR A 459 -10.38 -27.08 -7.87
C THR A 459 -11.35 -26.89 -9.03
N VAL A 460 -10.90 -26.19 -10.06
CA VAL A 460 -11.59 -26.07 -11.35
C VAL A 460 -10.56 -26.20 -12.48
N SER A 461 -10.98 -26.75 -13.62
CA SER A 461 -10.09 -26.97 -14.76
C SER A 461 -10.58 -26.25 -16.01
N ARG A 462 -9.65 -25.80 -16.85
CA ARG A 462 -9.91 -25.19 -18.16
C ARG A 462 -8.78 -25.55 -19.13
N SER A 463 -9.16 -25.82 -20.38
CA SER A 463 -8.24 -26.04 -21.50
C SER A 463 -7.98 -24.75 -22.25
N PHE A 464 -6.72 -24.50 -22.59
CA PHE A 464 -6.26 -23.32 -23.33
C PHE A 464 -5.59 -23.73 -24.64
N SER A 465 -5.66 -22.86 -25.63
CA SER A 465 -5.10 -23.09 -26.97
C SER A 465 -4.41 -21.83 -27.49
N GLY A 466 -3.16 -21.96 -27.92
CA GLY A 466 -2.38 -20.86 -28.49
C GLY A 466 -1.25 -20.31 -27.61
N GLY A 467 -0.79 -21.03 -26.59
CA GLY A 467 0.32 -20.59 -25.74
C GLY A 467 0.01 -19.29 -24.99
N GLU A 468 -1.23 -19.14 -24.52
CA GLU A 468 -1.75 -17.93 -23.87
C GLU A 468 -0.98 -17.65 -22.56
N GLU A 469 -0.15 -16.61 -22.56
CA GLU A 469 0.59 -16.16 -21.38
C GLU A 469 -0.18 -15.07 -20.63
N GLY A 470 0.10 -14.90 -19.34
CA GLY A 470 -0.41 -13.79 -18.54
C GLY A 470 -1.03 -14.22 -17.22
N TYR A 471 -2.05 -13.47 -16.78
CA TYR A 471 -2.65 -13.62 -15.46
C TYR A 471 -3.92 -14.45 -15.52
N PHE A 472 -4.08 -15.34 -14.54
CA PHE A 472 -5.21 -16.24 -14.39
C PHE A 472 -5.78 -16.11 -12.99
N SER A 473 -7.10 -16.22 -12.88
CA SER A 473 -7.77 -16.37 -11.58
C SER A 473 -9.08 -17.14 -11.74
N VAL A 474 -9.76 -17.42 -10.63
CA VAL A 474 -11.06 -18.08 -10.61
C VAL A 474 -12.13 -17.07 -10.27
N PHE A 475 -13.11 -16.94 -11.17
CA PHE A 475 -14.28 -16.09 -11.03
C PHE A 475 -15.54 -16.94 -10.92
N SER A 476 -16.60 -16.38 -10.34
CA SER A 476 -17.90 -17.03 -10.22
C SER A 476 -19.02 -16.19 -10.83
N GLY A 477 -19.84 -16.82 -11.66
CA GLY A 477 -20.79 -16.10 -12.49
C GLY A 477 -20.10 -15.48 -13.70
N ILE A 478 -20.88 -15.30 -14.77
CA ILE A 478 -20.44 -14.57 -15.96
C ILE A 478 -20.55 -13.08 -15.65
N ASN A 479 -19.47 -12.34 -15.84
CA ASN A 479 -19.51 -10.89 -15.73
C ASN A 479 -20.16 -10.29 -16.98
N THR A 480 -21.29 -9.62 -16.85
CA THR A 480 -21.98 -8.97 -17.97
C THR A 480 -21.40 -7.57 -18.16
N PRO A 481 -21.04 -7.16 -19.40
CA PRO A 481 -20.55 -5.81 -19.63
C PRO A 481 -21.53 -4.71 -19.17
N PRO A 482 -21.04 -3.61 -18.61
CA PRO A 482 -21.87 -2.50 -18.17
C PRO A 482 -22.47 -1.72 -19.36
N ASP A 483 -23.44 -0.85 -19.04
CA ASP A 483 -24.10 0.08 -19.95
C ASP A 483 -24.03 1.51 -19.38
N ALA A 484 -24.25 2.52 -20.22
CA ALA A 484 -24.20 3.93 -19.87
C ALA A 484 -25.25 4.72 -20.68
N LEU A 485 -25.27 6.05 -20.53
CA LEU A 485 -26.14 6.92 -21.32
C LEU A 485 -25.36 8.10 -21.89
N ASP A 486 -25.76 8.53 -23.10
CA ASP A 486 -25.38 9.84 -23.60
C ASP A 486 -25.95 10.93 -22.69
N ASN A 487 -25.18 12.01 -22.49
CA ASN A 487 -25.59 13.11 -21.63
C ASN A 487 -25.17 14.47 -22.18
N ILE A 488 -25.88 15.53 -21.76
CA ILE A 488 -25.56 16.92 -22.08
C ILE A 488 -25.22 17.62 -20.77
N VAL A 489 -24.03 18.20 -20.70
CA VAL A 489 -23.57 19.00 -19.57
C VAL A 489 -23.43 20.45 -19.98
N ILE A 490 -23.66 21.38 -19.04
CA ILE A 490 -23.66 22.82 -19.31
C ILE A 490 -22.66 23.48 -18.34
N THR A 491 -21.82 24.35 -18.86
CA THR A 491 -20.93 25.22 -18.08
C THR A 491 -20.99 26.66 -18.60
N SER A 492 -20.58 27.61 -17.77
CA SER A 492 -20.41 29.00 -18.20
C SER A 492 -19.08 29.18 -18.94
N VAL A 493 -19.01 30.18 -19.82
CA VAL A 493 -17.78 30.62 -20.47
C VAL A 493 -16.69 30.88 -19.42
N ASN A 494 -15.44 30.53 -19.75
CA ASN A 494 -14.29 30.67 -18.87
C ASN A 494 -14.39 29.90 -17.53
N THR A 495 -15.30 28.93 -17.41
CA THR A 495 -15.49 28.12 -16.20
C THR A 495 -15.34 26.64 -16.51
N ASN A 496 -14.48 25.96 -15.74
CA ASN A 496 -14.30 24.51 -15.87
C ASN A 496 -15.57 23.76 -15.46
N TYR A 497 -15.97 22.76 -16.24
CA TYR A 497 -16.97 21.79 -15.81
C TYR A 497 -16.27 20.66 -15.03
N ILE A 498 -16.81 20.29 -13.87
CA ILE A 498 -16.34 19.16 -13.06
C ILE A 498 -17.30 17.98 -13.29
N PHE A 499 -16.78 16.87 -13.80
CA PHE A 499 -17.58 15.67 -14.04
C PHE A 499 -17.83 14.90 -12.75
N HIS A 500 -19.02 14.33 -12.64
CA HIS A 500 -19.42 13.44 -11.55
C HIS A 500 -19.90 12.10 -12.10
N GLU A 501 -19.92 11.05 -11.28
CA GLU A 501 -20.37 9.71 -11.71
C GLU A 501 -21.77 9.72 -12.36
N GLY A 502 -22.66 10.59 -11.86
CA GLY A 502 -24.01 10.75 -12.38
C GLY A 502 -24.07 11.23 -13.84
N ASP A 503 -23.00 11.86 -14.35
CA ASP A 503 -22.94 12.37 -15.72
C ASP A 503 -22.87 11.24 -16.76
N PHE A 504 -22.42 10.04 -16.37
CA PHE A 504 -22.21 8.91 -17.28
C PHE A 504 -23.39 7.95 -17.35
N GLY A 505 -24.38 8.08 -16.45
CA GLY A 505 -25.58 7.23 -16.44
C GLY A 505 -25.27 5.73 -16.31
N TYR A 506 -24.20 5.37 -15.60
CA TYR A 506 -23.71 3.99 -15.47
C TYR A 506 -24.76 3.04 -14.90
N THR A 507 -24.88 1.87 -15.51
CA THR A 507 -25.67 0.75 -14.98
C THR A 507 -24.99 -0.57 -15.29
N ASP A 508 -25.14 -1.54 -14.41
CA ASP A 508 -24.57 -2.87 -14.59
C ASP A 508 -25.60 -3.97 -14.23
N PRO A 509 -25.82 -4.99 -15.10
CA PRO A 509 -26.77 -6.08 -14.85
C PRO A 509 -26.41 -6.96 -13.64
N ASP A 510 -25.12 -7.03 -13.33
CA ASP A 510 -24.52 -7.82 -12.28
C ASP A 510 -24.39 -7.05 -10.96
N ASN A 511 -24.76 -5.77 -11.00
CA ASN A 511 -24.73 -4.79 -9.91
C ASN A 511 -23.31 -4.56 -9.39
N ASP A 512 -22.33 -4.68 -10.28
CA ASP A 512 -20.96 -4.25 -10.06
C ASP A 512 -20.87 -2.71 -10.17
N GLU A 513 -19.88 -2.11 -9.50
CA GLU A 513 -19.74 -0.65 -9.40
C GLU A 513 -18.91 -0.10 -10.58
N LEU A 514 -19.11 1.18 -10.94
CA LEU A 514 -18.27 1.84 -11.94
C LEU A 514 -16.82 1.87 -11.42
N ALA A 515 -15.91 1.24 -12.15
CA ALA A 515 -14.49 1.22 -11.80
C ALA A 515 -13.73 2.36 -12.48
N LYS A 516 -13.98 2.57 -13.78
CA LYS A 516 -13.28 3.56 -14.61
C LYS A 516 -14.04 3.86 -15.90
N ILE A 517 -13.64 4.94 -16.57
CA ILE A 517 -14.00 5.22 -17.96
C ILE A 517 -12.74 5.25 -18.83
N GLN A 518 -12.91 4.97 -20.12
CA GLN A 518 -11.88 5.17 -21.14
C GLN A 518 -12.36 6.22 -22.14
N ILE A 519 -11.52 7.22 -22.42
CA ILE A 519 -11.79 8.22 -23.45
C ILE A 519 -11.51 7.61 -24.82
N THR A 520 -12.50 7.60 -25.71
CA THR A 520 -12.36 7.05 -27.06
C THR A 520 -12.35 8.14 -28.14
N GLN A 521 -12.85 9.34 -27.82
CA GLN A 521 -12.75 10.53 -28.66
C GLN A 521 -12.52 11.75 -27.77
N ILE A 522 -11.56 12.60 -28.11
CA ILE A 522 -11.33 13.91 -27.45
C ILE A 522 -12.21 15.00 -28.08
N PRO A 523 -12.54 16.08 -27.33
CA PRO A 523 -13.29 17.20 -27.87
C PRO A 523 -12.50 17.96 -28.95
N ASP A 524 -13.23 18.55 -29.90
CA ASP A 524 -12.65 19.37 -30.98
C ASP A 524 -12.38 20.83 -30.56
N LYS A 525 -12.92 21.23 -29.40
CA LYS A 525 -12.74 22.53 -28.75
C LYS A 525 -12.60 22.38 -27.24
N GLY A 526 -11.91 23.33 -26.61
CA GLY A 526 -11.57 23.24 -25.19
C GLY A 526 -10.62 22.09 -24.89
N THR A 527 -10.42 21.82 -23.60
CA THR A 527 -9.45 20.84 -23.11
C THR A 527 -10.08 19.94 -22.06
N LEU A 528 -9.95 18.62 -22.25
CA LEU A 528 -10.34 17.60 -21.29
C LEU A 528 -9.09 17.16 -20.51
N PHE A 529 -9.13 17.18 -19.18
CA PHE A 529 -7.96 16.93 -18.34
C PHE A 529 -8.33 16.29 -16.99
N ASN A 530 -7.37 15.62 -16.35
CA ASN A 530 -7.48 15.11 -14.99
C ASN A 530 -6.57 15.96 -14.09
N ASP A 531 -7.15 16.83 -13.27
CA ASP A 531 -6.46 17.83 -12.43
C ASP A 531 -5.83 17.16 -11.20
N LEU A 532 -4.58 16.70 -11.32
CA LEU A 532 -3.93 15.89 -10.29
C LEU A 532 -3.34 16.74 -9.16
N ASN A 533 -3.30 18.06 -9.33
CA ASN A 533 -2.67 18.98 -8.37
C ASN A 533 -3.62 20.08 -7.85
N ASP A 534 -4.92 19.98 -8.17
CA ASP A 534 -6.00 20.87 -7.75
C ASP A 534 -5.74 22.36 -8.08
N ASN A 535 -5.14 22.65 -9.24
CA ASN A 535 -4.84 24.02 -9.64
C ASN A 535 -5.85 24.60 -10.66
N ASP A 536 -6.82 23.80 -11.13
CA ASP A 536 -7.83 24.15 -12.14
C ASP A 536 -7.27 24.57 -13.51
N ILE A 537 -6.02 24.24 -13.82
CA ILE A 537 -5.31 24.64 -15.04
C ILE A 537 -4.84 23.39 -15.80
N PRO A 538 -5.25 23.19 -17.06
CA PRO A 538 -4.78 22.05 -17.83
C PRO A 538 -3.26 22.11 -18.10
N GLU A 539 -2.50 21.20 -17.50
CA GLU A 539 -1.07 21.02 -17.76
C GLU A 539 -0.79 19.85 -18.71
N SER A 540 0.36 19.84 -19.40
CA SER A 540 0.66 18.84 -20.44
C SER A 540 0.64 17.39 -19.97
N GLU A 541 0.82 17.15 -18.66
CA GLU A 541 0.78 15.81 -18.04
C GLU A 541 -0.64 15.39 -17.63
N GLU A 542 -1.58 16.33 -17.59
CA GLU A 542 -2.98 16.16 -17.16
C GLU A 542 -3.96 16.10 -18.34
N ILE A 543 -3.58 16.66 -19.49
CA ILE A 543 -4.40 16.66 -20.71
C ILE A 543 -4.61 15.22 -21.19
N LEU A 544 -5.87 14.86 -21.38
CA LEU A 544 -6.24 13.52 -21.81
C LEU A 544 -6.07 13.31 -23.31
N THR A 545 -5.86 12.06 -23.68
CA THR A 545 -5.76 11.60 -25.06
C THR A 545 -6.68 10.41 -25.30
N VAL A 546 -6.89 10.03 -26.56
CA VAL A 546 -7.65 8.80 -26.88
C VAL A 546 -6.94 7.59 -26.25
N GLY A 547 -7.69 6.79 -25.51
CA GLY A 547 -7.22 5.65 -24.73
C GLY A 547 -6.93 5.97 -23.26
N SER A 548 -6.92 7.25 -22.86
CA SER A 548 -6.74 7.66 -21.46
C SER A 548 -7.81 7.02 -20.56
N LEU A 549 -7.39 6.51 -19.41
CA LEU A 549 -8.24 5.92 -18.38
C LEU A 549 -8.45 6.94 -17.25
N ILE A 550 -9.69 7.05 -16.78
CA ILE A 550 -10.05 7.88 -15.63
C ILE A 550 -10.74 6.96 -14.63
N TYR A 551 -10.13 6.78 -13.47
CA TYR A 551 -10.65 5.93 -12.43
C TYR A 551 -11.78 6.63 -11.67
N VAL A 552 -12.72 5.85 -11.14
CA VAL A 552 -13.88 6.39 -10.41
C VAL A 552 -13.47 7.30 -9.25
N ASN A 553 -12.33 7.04 -8.60
CA ASN A 553 -11.81 7.89 -7.54
C ASN A 553 -11.52 9.32 -8.04
N ASP A 554 -10.88 9.47 -9.20
CA ASP A 554 -10.59 10.79 -9.78
C ASP A 554 -11.87 11.55 -10.15
N ILE A 555 -12.91 10.83 -10.58
CA ILE A 555 -14.24 11.40 -10.84
C ILE A 555 -14.88 11.84 -9.53
N SER A 556 -14.85 10.99 -8.50
CA SER A 556 -15.46 11.26 -7.20
C SER A 556 -14.76 12.37 -6.41
N ASP A 557 -13.44 12.52 -6.61
CA ASP A 557 -12.62 13.57 -6.02
C ASP A 557 -12.71 14.89 -6.82
N GLY A 558 -13.38 14.88 -7.99
CA GLY A 558 -13.61 16.07 -8.81
C GLY A 558 -12.41 16.50 -9.66
N HIS A 559 -11.43 15.61 -9.89
CA HIS A 559 -10.25 15.90 -10.71
C HIS A 559 -10.57 15.86 -12.20
N PHE A 560 -11.54 15.06 -12.64
CA PHE A 560 -11.89 14.98 -14.06
C PHE A 560 -12.69 16.21 -14.51
N LYS A 561 -12.09 17.03 -15.37
CA LYS A 561 -12.60 18.36 -15.74
C LYS A 561 -12.55 18.64 -17.24
N PHE A 562 -13.42 19.56 -17.67
CA PHE A 562 -13.39 20.17 -19.01
C PHE A 562 -13.22 21.68 -18.90
N ALA A 563 -12.23 22.23 -19.59
CA ALA A 563 -11.97 23.67 -19.71
C ALA A 563 -12.38 24.17 -21.11
N PRO A 564 -13.41 25.04 -21.24
CA PRO A 564 -13.72 25.70 -22.50
C PRO A 564 -12.56 26.55 -23.04
N ASP A 565 -12.50 26.79 -24.35
CA ASP A 565 -11.56 27.78 -24.88
C ASP A 565 -11.94 29.20 -24.38
N PRO A 566 -10.96 30.08 -24.09
CA PRO A 566 -11.24 31.39 -23.54
C PRO A 566 -12.21 32.21 -24.41
N ASP A 567 -13.21 32.79 -23.75
CA ASP A 567 -14.23 33.68 -24.34
C ASP A 567 -15.06 33.04 -25.48
N GLU A 568 -15.14 31.70 -25.58
CA GLU A 568 -15.99 31.01 -26.53
C GLU A 568 -17.28 30.44 -25.90
N THR A 569 -18.36 30.38 -26.70
CA THR A 569 -19.67 29.81 -26.32
C THR A 569 -20.23 28.90 -27.43
N GLY A 570 -21.19 28.04 -27.09
CA GLY A 570 -21.90 27.18 -28.04
C GLY A 570 -22.90 26.20 -27.42
N SER A 571 -23.98 25.88 -28.16
CA SER A 571 -24.95 24.84 -27.84
C SER A 571 -25.32 24.09 -29.15
N PRO A 572 -24.69 22.93 -29.43
CA PRO A 572 -23.58 22.33 -28.68
C PRO A 572 -22.27 23.12 -28.89
N TYR A 573 -21.37 23.07 -27.89
CA TYR A 573 -20.03 23.65 -27.98
C TYR A 573 -19.02 22.63 -28.52
N THR A 574 -18.96 21.44 -27.90
CA THR A 574 -18.14 20.31 -28.33
C THR A 574 -18.72 19.00 -27.79
N ASP A 575 -18.11 17.87 -28.15
CA ASP A 575 -18.44 16.55 -27.63
C ASP A 575 -17.20 15.69 -27.44
N PHE A 576 -17.23 14.77 -26.47
CA PHE A 576 -16.23 13.73 -26.32
C PHE A 576 -16.90 12.38 -26.12
N ALA A 577 -16.23 11.30 -26.51
CA ALA A 577 -16.78 9.94 -26.45
C ALA A 577 -16.00 9.08 -25.45
N PHE A 578 -16.72 8.17 -24.81
CA PHE A 578 -16.18 7.33 -23.75
C PHE A 578 -16.83 5.93 -23.72
N LYS A 579 -16.14 5.03 -23.03
CA LYS A 579 -16.68 3.75 -22.55
C LYS A 579 -16.60 3.68 -21.05
N VAL A 580 -17.56 3.03 -20.40
CA VAL A 580 -17.54 2.74 -18.96
C VAL A 580 -17.04 1.33 -18.71
N SER A 581 -16.45 1.07 -17.54
CA SER A 581 -16.00 -0.27 -17.13
C SER A 581 -16.33 -0.53 -15.67
N ASP A 582 -16.75 -1.76 -15.39
CA ASP A 582 -16.96 -2.34 -14.05
C ASP A 582 -15.66 -2.89 -13.43
N GLY A 583 -14.52 -2.73 -14.12
CA GLY A 583 -13.22 -3.25 -13.73
C GLY A 583 -12.88 -4.62 -14.34
N MET A 584 -13.84 -5.28 -14.98
CA MET A 584 -13.69 -6.57 -15.64
C MET A 584 -13.91 -6.46 -17.15
N ASN A 585 -14.97 -5.76 -17.56
CA ASN A 585 -15.34 -5.51 -18.94
C ASN A 585 -15.55 -4.00 -19.17
N TYR A 586 -15.38 -3.57 -20.42
CA TYR A 586 -15.90 -2.30 -20.91
C TYR A 586 -17.31 -2.46 -21.47
N SER A 587 -18.05 -1.36 -21.50
CA SER A 587 -19.31 -1.29 -22.21
C SER A 587 -19.14 -1.66 -23.69
N ASN A 588 -20.11 -2.43 -24.20
CA ASN A 588 -20.12 -2.85 -25.60
C ASN A 588 -20.22 -1.65 -26.56
N SER A 589 -21.02 -0.66 -26.16
CA SER A 589 -21.21 0.59 -26.90
C SER A 589 -20.26 1.66 -26.40
N GLU A 590 -20.09 2.67 -27.24
CA GLU A 590 -19.49 3.97 -26.90
C GLU A 590 -20.62 4.98 -26.69
N TYR A 591 -20.40 5.92 -25.76
CA TYR A 591 -21.35 6.96 -25.38
C TYR A 591 -20.71 8.33 -25.50
N VAL A 592 -21.54 9.36 -25.60
CA VAL A 592 -21.09 10.73 -25.84
C VAL A 592 -21.56 11.67 -24.73
N ILE A 593 -20.64 12.48 -24.22
CA ILE A 593 -20.98 13.69 -23.48
C ILE A 593 -20.92 14.86 -24.44
N THR A 594 -22.04 15.56 -24.59
CA THR A 594 -22.08 16.86 -25.27
C THR A 594 -21.90 17.96 -24.24
N VAL A 595 -20.96 18.87 -24.47
CA VAL A 595 -20.76 20.04 -23.61
C VAL A 595 -21.40 21.26 -24.28
N GLU A 596 -22.18 22.00 -23.52
CA GLU A 596 -22.65 23.33 -23.88
C GLU A 596 -21.94 24.37 -23.02
N VAL A 597 -21.54 25.48 -23.66
CA VAL A 597 -20.89 26.60 -23.00
C VAL A 597 -21.75 27.83 -23.21
N THR A 598 -22.36 28.32 -22.14
CA THR A 598 -23.25 29.48 -22.13
C THR A 598 -22.54 30.72 -21.60
N ASP A 599 -23.04 31.90 -21.93
CA ASP A 599 -22.57 33.17 -21.35
C ASP A 599 -23.75 33.84 -20.68
N ASN A 600 -23.52 34.43 -19.51
CA ASN A 600 -24.56 35.12 -18.75
C ASN A 600 -24.70 36.57 -19.25
N HIS A 601 -25.93 37.06 -19.43
CA HIS A 601 -26.24 38.42 -19.83
C HIS A 601 -26.98 39.14 -18.69
N PRO A 602 -26.69 40.44 -18.46
CA PRO A 602 -27.37 41.18 -17.39
C PRO A 602 -28.88 41.29 -17.63
N PRO A 603 -29.69 41.40 -16.55
CA PRO A 603 -31.11 41.64 -16.66
C PRO A 603 -31.42 42.91 -17.45
N VAL A 604 -32.45 42.86 -18.28
CA VAL A 604 -32.96 44.02 -19.01
C VAL A 604 -34.07 44.69 -18.19
N ALA A 605 -33.76 45.87 -17.67
CA ALA A 605 -34.69 46.73 -16.95
C ALA A 605 -34.61 48.18 -17.45
N TYR A 606 -35.71 48.93 -17.31
CA TYR A 606 -35.76 50.35 -17.67
C TYR A 606 -36.22 51.20 -16.48
N ASN A 607 -35.87 52.49 -16.50
CA ASN A 607 -36.37 53.46 -15.52
C ASN A 607 -37.90 53.47 -15.48
N GLN A 608 -38.46 53.43 -14.28
CA GLN A 608 -39.89 53.29 -14.06
C GLN A 608 -40.42 54.42 -13.19
N THR A 609 -41.70 54.74 -13.39
CA THR A 609 -42.37 55.79 -12.63
C THR A 609 -43.68 55.25 -12.07
N PHE A 610 -43.85 55.40 -10.76
CA PHE A 610 -45.08 55.11 -10.04
C PHE A 610 -45.69 56.40 -9.50
N THR A 611 -46.99 56.38 -9.25
CA THR A 611 -47.71 57.53 -8.72
C THR A 611 -48.66 57.06 -7.62
N ILE A 612 -48.59 57.69 -6.44
CA ILE A 612 -49.48 57.39 -5.32
C ILE A 612 -50.04 58.66 -4.69
N PRO A 613 -51.24 58.65 -4.11
CA PRO A 613 -51.74 59.79 -3.33
C PRO A 613 -50.88 60.07 -2.10
N GLU A 614 -50.73 61.34 -1.72
CA GLU A 614 -50.14 61.72 -0.43
C GLU A 614 -50.92 61.10 0.75
N HIS A 615 -50.28 60.90 1.89
CA HIS A 615 -50.84 60.18 3.04
C HIS A 615 -51.35 58.74 2.75
N SER A 616 -50.92 58.10 1.66
CA SER A 616 -51.21 56.69 1.42
C SER A 616 -50.79 55.84 2.64
N PRO A 617 -51.62 54.91 3.15
CA PRO A 617 -51.29 54.14 4.34
C PRO A 617 -50.02 53.30 4.18
N GLU A 618 -49.32 53.04 5.30
CA GLU A 618 -48.21 52.09 5.34
C GLU A 618 -48.63 50.71 4.81
N GLY A 619 -47.77 50.09 4.01
CA GLY A 619 -48.03 48.86 3.28
C GLY A 619 -48.76 49.03 1.95
N THR A 620 -49.13 50.27 1.56
CA THR A 620 -49.68 50.53 0.21
C THR A 620 -48.62 50.23 -0.85
N VAL A 621 -48.96 49.42 -1.86
CA VAL A 621 -48.07 49.13 -2.99
C VAL A 621 -48.06 50.32 -3.94
N ALA A 622 -46.88 50.91 -4.16
CA ALA A 622 -46.69 51.96 -5.15
C ALA A 622 -46.58 51.38 -6.57
N GLY A 623 -45.91 50.24 -6.71
CA GLY A 623 -45.75 49.51 -7.96
C GLY A 623 -44.83 48.31 -7.78
N THR A 624 -44.65 47.53 -8.85
CA THR A 624 -43.67 46.45 -8.94
C THR A 624 -42.79 46.74 -10.15
N ILE A 625 -41.47 46.72 -9.94
CA ILE A 625 -40.48 46.97 -10.97
C ILE A 625 -40.53 45.82 -11.99
N GLU A 626 -40.75 46.15 -13.26
CA GLU A 626 -40.70 45.20 -14.36
C GLU A 626 -39.26 45.07 -14.91
N ALA A 627 -38.76 43.85 -14.99
CA ALA A 627 -37.48 43.47 -15.59
C ALA A 627 -37.61 42.05 -16.17
N TYR A 628 -36.73 41.69 -17.11
CA TYR A 628 -36.60 40.32 -17.61
C TYR A 628 -35.13 40.01 -17.89
N ASP A 629 -34.77 38.74 -17.78
CA ASP A 629 -33.42 38.29 -18.05
C ASP A 629 -33.34 37.57 -19.42
N PRO A 630 -32.34 37.86 -20.27
CA PRO A 630 -32.18 37.18 -21.57
C PRO A 630 -31.94 35.67 -21.47
N ASP A 631 -31.26 35.22 -20.42
CA ASP A 631 -30.88 33.82 -20.19
C ASP A 631 -31.92 33.07 -19.36
N GLY A 632 -32.83 33.82 -18.72
CA GLY A 632 -33.97 33.30 -17.98
C GLY A 632 -33.69 33.09 -16.50
N ASP A 633 -32.60 33.66 -16.01
CA ASP A 633 -32.18 33.66 -14.62
C ASP A 633 -33.16 34.43 -13.72
N ASN A 634 -33.10 34.17 -12.40
CA ASN A 634 -33.95 34.85 -11.45
C ASN A 634 -33.45 36.26 -11.20
N ILE A 635 -34.39 37.19 -11.09
CA ILE A 635 -34.07 38.62 -10.94
C ILE A 635 -34.30 39.06 -9.50
N PHE A 636 -33.29 39.72 -8.94
CA PHE A 636 -33.28 40.33 -7.62
C PHE A 636 -33.10 41.84 -7.72
N PHE A 637 -33.66 42.57 -6.75
CA PHE A 637 -33.66 44.03 -6.75
C PHE A 637 -33.03 44.57 -5.48
N TYR A 638 -31.94 45.32 -5.61
CA TYR A 638 -31.19 45.88 -4.50
C TYR A 638 -31.13 47.40 -4.58
N PRO A 639 -31.34 48.14 -3.48
CA PRO A 639 -30.97 49.55 -3.44
C PRO A 639 -29.45 49.70 -3.64
N GLU A 640 -29.03 50.70 -4.39
CA GLU A 640 -27.62 51.06 -4.60
C GLU A 640 -26.89 51.29 -3.26
N GLU A 641 -25.68 50.76 -3.12
CA GLU A 641 -24.89 50.97 -1.91
C GLU A 641 -24.52 52.44 -1.71
N ASN A 642 -24.71 52.95 -0.49
CA ASN A 642 -24.42 54.34 -0.08
C ASN A 642 -25.32 55.43 -0.67
N ALA A 643 -26.43 55.08 -1.33
CA ALA A 643 -27.43 56.06 -1.73
C ALA A 643 -28.31 56.48 -0.53
N ASP A 644 -28.58 57.79 -0.44
CA ASP A 644 -29.41 58.40 0.62
C ASP A 644 -30.89 58.25 0.25
N TYR A 645 -31.45 57.08 0.57
CA TYR A 645 -32.85 56.79 0.31
C TYR A 645 -33.75 57.35 1.41
N SER A 646 -34.91 57.87 1.01
CA SER A 646 -35.95 58.21 1.97
C SER A 646 -36.56 56.94 2.57
N ASP A 647 -36.76 56.93 3.90
CA ASP A 647 -37.54 55.90 4.61
C ASP A 647 -39.04 55.88 4.24
N ALA A 648 -39.47 56.70 3.27
CA ALA A 648 -40.85 56.77 2.81
C ALA A 648 -41.31 55.45 2.16
N PHE A 649 -40.41 54.73 1.50
CA PHE A 649 -40.69 53.49 0.78
C PHE A 649 -39.72 52.37 1.15
N SER A 650 -40.18 51.13 1.05
CA SER A 650 -39.38 49.91 1.12
C SER A 650 -39.48 49.14 -0.19
N LEU A 651 -38.41 48.44 -0.54
CA LEU A 651 -38.30 47.56 -1.69
C LEU A 651 -38.17 46.11 -1.21
N SER A 652 -38.94 45.20 -1.79
CA SER A 652 -38.76 43.76 -1.59
C SER A 652 -37.96 43.11 -2.71
N ASP A 653 -37.41 41.93 -2.44
CA ASP A 653 -36.54 41.16 -3.36
C ASP A 653 -37.19 40.84 -4.71
N ASN A 654 -38.52 40.85 -4.80
CA ASN A 654 -39.27 40.64 -6.05
C ASN A 654 -39.62 41.95 -6.79
N GLY A 655 -39.00 43.07 -6.43
CA GLY A 655 -39.18 44.35 -7.10
C GLY A 655 -40.41 45.14 -6.65
N THR A 656 -41.14 44.70 -5.61
CA THR A 656 -42.33 45.43 -5.14
C THR A 656 -41.94 46.60 -4.24
N VAL A 657 -42.41 47.79 -4.58
CA VAL A 657 -42.19 49.02 -3.82
C VAL A 657 -43.44 49.31 -2.98
N THR A 658 -43.26 49.41 -1.66
CA THR A 658 -44.36 49.66 -0.72
C THR A 658 -44.10 50.88 0.15
N VAL A 659 -45.16 51.58 0.54
CA VAL A 659 -45.08 52.68 1.51
C VAL A 659 -44.61 52.13 2.85
N ASN A 660 -43.47 52.61 3.32
CA ASN A 660 -42.90 52.26 4.62
C ASN A 660 -43.27 53.28 5.69
N ASN A 661 -43.38 54.57 5.33
CA ASN A 661 -43.74 55.61 6.29
C ASN A 661 -44.67 56.66 5.65
N SER A 662 -45.96 56.55 5.96
CA SER A 662 -47.01 57.42 5.40
C SER A 662 -46.82 58.90 5.77
N ALA A 663 -46.21 59.20 6.93
CA ALA A 663 -46.01 60.57 7.39
C ALA A 663 -44.95 61.35 6.60
N LEU A 664 -44.15 60.66 5.77
CA LEU A 664 -43.20 61.31 4.85
C LEU A 664 -43.85 61.65 3.49
N LEU A 665 -45.06 61.16 3.24
CA LEU A 665 -45.77 61.37 1.98
C LEU A 665 -46.60 62.66 2.03
N GLU A 666 -45.91 63.79 1.95
CA GLU A 666 -46.49 65.15 1.96
C GLU A 666 -46.18 65.83 0.63
N TYR A 667 -47.18 65.96 -0.26
CA TYR A 667 -46.97 66.48 -1.62
C TYR A 667 -46.36 67.90 -1.61
N SER A 668 -46.78 68.72 -0.64
CA SER A 668 -46.29 70.10 -0.48
C SER A 668 -44.83 70.20 0.00
N VAL A 669 -44.26 69.13 0.55
CA VAL A 669 -42.88 69.07 1.06
C VAL A 669 -41.96 68.38 0.06
N ASN A 670 -42.32 67.17 -0.36
CA ASN A 670 -41.56 66.42 -1.35
C ASN A 670 -42.50 65.73 -2.34
N PRO A 671 -42.77 66.33 -3.51
CA PRO A 671 -43.74 65.82 -4.47
C PRO A 671 -43.25 64.56 -5.22
N SER A 672 -41.96 64.20 -5.12
CA SER A 672 -41.40 63.03 -5.80
C SER A 672 -40.23 62.43 -5.03
N PHE A 673 -40.11 61.11 -5.07
CA PHE A 673 -38.99 60.34 -4.54
C PHE A 673 -38.28 59.60 -5.68
N GLU A 674 -36.96 59.56 -5.66
CA GLU A 674 -36.17 58.84 -6.67
C GLU A 674 -35.28 57.82 -5.98
N TYR A 675 -35.29 56.58 -6.48
CA TYR A 675 -34.52 55.46 -5.97
C TYR A 675 -33.70 54.84 -7.11
N ASN A 676 -32.36 54.86 -7.02
CA ASN A 676 -31.52 54.04 -7.89
C ASN A 676 -31.57 52.58 -7.43
N ILE A 677 -31.88 51.64 -8.31
CA ILE A 677 -32.01 50.22 -7.97
C ILE A 677 -31.09 49.42 -8.90
N ASN A 678 -30.30 48.53 -8.33
CA ASN A 678 -29.57 47.50 -9.06
C ASN A 678 -30.50 46.30 -9.26
N VAL A 679 -30.72 45.93 -10.53
CA VAL A 679 -31.49 44.76 -10.93
C VAL A 679 -30.48 43.69 -11.34
N CYS A 680 -30.30 42.67 -10.52
CA CYS A 680 -29.27 41.65 -10.71
C CYS A 680 -29.88 40.28 -11.00
N ASP A 681 -29.20 39.47 -11.80
CA ASP A 681 -29.52 38.05 -12.02
C ASP A 681 -28.95 37.16 -10.90
N ASP A 682 -29.17 35.84 -10.98
CA ASP A 682 -28.42 34.82 -10.24
C ASP A 682 -27.57 33.92 -11.14
N GLY A 683 -27.25 34.40 -12.35
CA GLY A 683 -26.30 33.77 -13.26
C GLY A 683 -24.87 33.89 -12.74
N GLU A 684 -23.94 33.11 -13.29
CA GLU A 684 -22.52 33.17 -12.93
C GLU A 684 -21.69 33.65 -14.14
N PRO A 685 -21.00 34.81 -14.05
CA PRO A 685 -20.97 35.72 -12.90
C PRO A 685 -22.29 36.48 -12.72
N GLU A 686 -22.59 36.93 -11.50
CA GLU A 686 -23.76 37.79 -11.23
C GLU A 686 -23.60 39.11 -11.99
N LEU A 687 -24.58 39.46 -12.82
CA LEU A 687 -24.60 40.72 -13.57
C LEU A 687 -25.81 41.57 -13.18
N CYS A 688 -25.63 42.90 -13.22
CA CYS A 688 -26.64 43.85 -12.80
C CYS A 688 -26.87 44.96 -13.84
N THR A 689 -28.12 45.43 -13.93
CA THR A 689 -28.51 46.66 -14.63
C THR A 689 -29.03 47.68 -13.62
N GLU A 690 -28.46 48.89 -13.65
CA GLU A 690 -28.89 50.00 -12.81
C GLU A 690 -30.08 50.75 -13.46
N ILE A 691 -31.13 51.01 -12.67
CA ILE A 691 -32.28 51.81 -13.08
C ILE A 691 -32.63 52.87 -12.03
N THR A 692 -33.33 53.93 -12.44
CA THR A 692 -33.98 54.87 -11.52
C THR A 692 -35.48 54.61 -11.46
N VAL A 693 -36.00 54.43 -10.24
CA VAL A 693 -37.43 54.33 -9.94
C VAL A 693 -37.90 55.64 -9.32
N THR A 694 -38.81 56.34 -10.00
CA THR A 694 -39.40 57.60 -9.53
C THR A 694 -40.81 57.35 -8.98
N ILE A 695 -41.11 57.87 -7.78
CA ILE A 695 -42.43 57.76 -7.17
C ILE A 695 -42.98 59.18 -6.98
N ASN A 696 -43.95 59.56 -7.80
CA ASN A 696 -44.62 60.85 -7.69
C ASN A 696 -45.76 60.77 -6.66
N LEU A 697 -45.95 61.85 -5.92
CA LEU A 697 -47.12 62.04 -5.08
C LEU A 697 -48.24 62.76 -5.85
N GLU A 698 -49.49 62.35 -5.62
CA GLU A 698 -50.68 63.09 -6.01
C GLU A 698 -51.28 63.81 -4.78
N GLU A 699 -51.55 65.11 -4.92
CA GLU A 699 -52.21 65.91 -3.89
C GLU A 699 -53.66 65.42 -3.68
N ILE A 700 -54.04 65.12 -2.43
CA ILE A 700 -55.42 64.74 -2.11
C ILE A 700 -56.24 66.00 -1.87
N THR A 701 -57.19 66.28 -2.77
CA THR A 701 -58.20 67.32 -2.56
C THR A 701 -59.47 66.73 -1.95
N VAL A 702 -59.83 67.15 -0.73
CA VAL A 702 -61.09 66.73 -0.09
C VAL A 702 -62.25 67.58 -0.62
N GLU A 703 -63.22 66.93 -1.27
CA GLU A 703 -64.43 67.60 -1.77
C GLU A 703 -65.38 67.98 -0.63
N VAL A 704 -65.75 69.26 -0.56
CA VAL A 704 -66.69 69.79 0.44
C VAL A 704 -68.10 69.73 -0.14
N ILE A 705 -69.00 68.96 0.49
CA ILE A 705 -70.34 68.66 -0.04
C ILE A 705 -71.43 69.13 0.94
N PRO A 706 -72.07 70.28 0.66
CA PRO A 706 -73.18 70.76 1.48
C PRO A 706 -74.49 70.01 1.20
N ALA A 707 -75.21 69.58 2.24
CA ALA A 707 -76.53 68.99 2.08
C ALA A 707 -77.52 70.00 1.47
N ASN A 708 -78.39 69.53 0.58
CA ASN A 708 -79.35 70.37 -0.14
C ASN A 708 -80.70 70.52 0.57
N PHE A 709 -80.93 69.82 1.68
CA PHE A 709 -82.13 69.97 2.50
C PHE A 709 -81.87 69.73 3.99
N ILE A 710 -82.79 70.23 4.83
CA ILE A 710 -82.89 69.91 6.26
C ILE A 710 -84.37 69.69 6.62
N SER A 711 -84.63 68.85 7.62
CA SER A 711 -85.97 68.55 8.14
C SER A 711 -86.00 68.59 9.68
N PRO A 712 -85.91 69.78 10.31
CA PRO A 712 -85.87 69.91 11.76
C PRO A 712 -87.22 69.50 12.39
N ASN A 713 -87.34 68.22 12.74
CA ASN A 713 -88.52 67.58 13.33
C ASN A 713 -88.20 66.88 14.67
N GLY A 714 -86.91 66.83 15.05
CA GLY A 714 -86.43 66.26 16.30
C GLY A 714 -86.30 64.73 16.29
N ASP A 715 -86.24 64.10 15.12
CA ASP A 715 -86.05 62.64 14.99
C ASP A 715 -84.57 62.20 14.98
N GLY A 716 -83.63 63.14 15.01
CA GLY A 716 -82.18 62.91 15.00
C GLY A 716 -81.57 62.90 13.60
N TYR A 717 -82.37 62.98 12.52
CA TYR A 717 -81.92 62.92 11.14
C TYR A 717 -82.22 64.23 10.39
N ASN A 718 -81.20 64.81 9.75
CA ASN A 718 -81.32 66.08 9.00
C ASN A 718 -81.93 67.23 9.81
N ASP A 719 -81.86 67.18 11.15
CA ASP A 719 -82.32 68.23 12.04
C ASP A 719 -81.47 69.51 11.93
N ARG A 720 -80.26 69.36 11.37
CA ARG A 720 -79.31 70.45 11.11
C ARG A 720 -78.74 70.35 9.70
N TRP A 721 -78.24 71.47 9.20
CA TRP A 721 -77.60 71.53 7.89
C TRP A 721 -76.21 70.93 7.95
N PHE A 722 -76.10 69.72 7.43
CA PHE A 722 -74.87 68.96 7.39
C PHE A 722 -74.09 69.28 6.12
N VAL A 723 -72.80 69.55 6.27
CA VAL A 723 -71.83 69.70 5.20
C VAL A 723 -70.72 68.68 5.48
N GLN A 724 -70.47 67.83 4.50
CA GLN A 724 -69.39 66.84 4.51
C GLN A 724 -68.07 67.50 4.10
N GLY A 725 -66.95 67.06 4.67
CA GLY A 725 -65.61 67.52 4.29
C GLY A 725 -65.11 68.78 5.02
N LEU A 726 -65.73 69.15 6.15
CA LEU A 726 -65.32 70.32 6.93
C LEU A 726 -64.07 70.09 7.81
N GLU A 727 -63.57 68.86 7.93
CA GLU A 727 -62.58 68.50 8.97
C GLU A 727 -61.17 69.06 8.73
N ASN A 728 -60.84 69.41 7.48
CA ASN A 728 -59.48 69.81 7.09
C ASN A 728 -59.28 71.34 6.99
N ASP A 729 -60.32 72.15 7.22
CA ASP A 729 -60.23 73.61 7.14
C ASP A 729 -61.30 74.32 7.99
N THR A 730 -61.09 75.59 8.32
CA THR A 730 -62.08 76.41 9.03
C THR A 730 -63.03 77.06 8.03
N PHE A 731 -64.33 76.77 8.14
CA PHE A 731 -65.35 77.30 7.24
C PHE A 731 -66.25 78.35 7.90
N GLU A 732 -66.30 79.54 7.32
CA GLU A 732 -67.33 80.54 7.63
C GLU A 732 -68.61 80.24 6.84
N ALA A 733 -69.73 80.03 7.53
CA ALA A 733 -71.04 79.75 6.94
C ALA A 733 -72.01 80.92 7.09
N PHE A 734 -72.76 81.21 6.04
CA PHE A 734 -73.88 82.14 6.01
C PHE A 734 -75.11 81.46 5.45
N ILE A 735 -76.26 81.65 6.09
CA ILE A 735 -77.57 81.30 5.53
C ILE A 735 -78.36 82.57 5.30
N LEU A 736 -78.92 82.73 4.11
CA LEU A 736 -79.60 83.93 3.64
C LEU A 736 -81.01 83.61 3.13
N ASN A 737 -81.91 84.59 3.20
CA ASN A 737 -83.19 84.53 2.51
C ASN A 737 -83.08 84.94 1.02
N ASN A 738 -84.19 84.87 0.29
CA ASN A 738 -84.26 85.26 -1.14
C ASN A 738 -83.90 86.72 -1.46
N ASN A 739 -83.89 87.61 -0.47
CA ASN A 739 -83.51 89.02 -0.61
C ASN A 739 -82.05 89.27 -0.18
N GLY A 740 -81.26 88.22 0.07
CA GLY A 740 -79.86 88.32 0.50
C GLY A 740 -79.66 88.76 1.95
N LYS A 741 -80.70 88.70 2.80
CA LYS A 741 -80.57 88.99 4.23
C LYS A 741 -80.01 87.78 4.96
N ILE A 742 -78.92 87.95 5.70
CA ILE A 742 -78.32 86.93 6.57
C ILE A 742 -79.30 86.58 7.70
N LEU A 743 -79.63 85.30 7.81
CA LEU A 743 -80.49 84.68 8.82
C LEU A 743 -79.68 83.91 9.86
N PHE A 744 -78.57 83.32 9.45
CA PHE A 744 -77.60 82.63 10.29
C PHE A 744 -76.18 82.94 9.80
N ARG A 745 -75.23 83.04 10.73
CA ARG A 745 -73.80 83.16 10.44
C ARG A 745 -73.02 82.38 11.50
N SER A 746 -72.03 81.64 11.05
CA SER A 746 -70.99 81.03 11.89
C SER A 746 -69.63 81.34 11.30
N SER A 747 -68.67 81.76 12.14
CA SER A 747 -67.28 81.95 11.72
C SER A 747 -66.51 80.64 11.57
N ASP A 748 -67.04 79.56 12.15
CA ASP A 748 -66.41 78.27 12.23
C ASP A 748 -67.50 77.19 12.30
N TYR A 749 -68.02 76.86 11.14
CA TYR A 749 -69.21 76.05 10.98
C TYR A 749 -68.90 74.57 11.22
N HIS A 750 -69.64 73.98 12.14
CA HIS A 750 -69.57 72.59 12.59
C HIS A 750 -70.95 71.92 12.49
N ASN A 751 -71.68 72.20 11.41
CA ASN A 751 -73.00 71.62 11.13
C ASN A 751 -74.08 71.98 12.18
N GLU A 752 -74.02 73.18 12.75
CA GLU A 752 -74.92 73.61 13.83
C GLU A 752 -76.23 74.28 13.39
N TRP A 753 -76.43 74.65 12.12
CA TRP A 753 -77.63 75.39 11.72
C TRP A 753 -78.88 74.49 11.68
N ASP A 754 -79.87 74.79 12.52
CA ASP A 754 -81.07 73.98 12.80
C ASP A 754 -82.35 74.49 12.10
N GLY A 755 -82.22 75.34 11.08
CA GLY A 755 -83.37 75.96 10.43
C GLY A 755 -84.03 77.07 11.26
N THR A 756 -83.32 77.66 12.22
CA THR A 756 -83.79 78.84 12.97
C THR A 756 -83.00 80.11 12.63
N SER A 757 -83.56 81.27 12.98
CA SER A 757 -82.87 82.57 12.99
C SER A 757 -83.17 83.30 14.28
N LYS A 758 -82.12 83.62 15.05
CA LYS A 758 -82.22 84.25 16.39
C LYS A 758 -83.17 83.50 17.34
N GLY A 759 -83.11 82.17 17.30
CA GLY A 759 -83.94 81.27 18.12
C GLY A 759 -85.40 81.17 17.68
N LYS A 760 -85.77 81.75 16.53
CA LYS A 760 -87.11 81.60 15.93
C LYS A 760 -87.05 80.68 14.72
N GLU A 761 -88.00 79.77 14.68
CA GLU A 761 -88.29 78.90 13.55
C GLU A 761 -88.48 79.69 12.25
N LEU A 762 -87.69 79.34 11.23
CA LEU A 762 -87.86 79.87 9.87
C LEU A 762 -88.96 79.10 9.12
N PRO A 763 -89.74 79.75 8.22
CA PRO A 763 -90.77 79.07 7.46
C PRO A 763 -90.18 78.03 6.47
N PRO A 764 -90.90 76.95 6.13
CA PRO A 764 -90.48 76.03 5.09
C PRO A 764 -90.24 76.76 3.76
N GLY A 765 -89.17 76.41 3.06
CA GLY A 765 -88.78 77.08 1.83
C GLY A 765 -87.30 76.94 1.49
N ILE A 766 -86.91 77.58 0.40
CA ILE A 766 -85.53 77.57 -0.10
C ILE A 766 -84.75 78.71 0.56
N TYR A 767 -83.63 78.34 1.17
CA TYR A 767 -82.63 79.26 1.71
C TYR A 767 -81.35 79.17 0.89
N TYR A 768 -80.57 80.24 0.90
CA TYR A 768 -79.30 80.31 0.17
C TYR A 768 -78.17 80.19 1.19
N TYR A 769 -77.18 79.35 0.90
CA TYR A 769 -75.98 79.29 1.72
C TYR A 769 -74.77 79.87 0.99
N LEU A 770 -73.83 80.38 1.77
CA LEU A 770 -72.49 80.74 1.34
C LEU A 770 -71.53 80.18 2.39
N LEU A 771 -70.62 79.30 1.96
CA LEU A 771 -69.64 78.63 2.80
C LEU A 771 -68.24 78.99 2.29
N LYS A 772 -67.36 79.44 3.18
CA LYS A 772 -66.07 80.04 2.81
C LYS A 772 -64.93 79.53 3.66
N SER A 773 -63.83 79.14 3.04
CA SER A 773 -62.51 79.00 3.64
C SER A 773 -61.47 79.79 2.80
N PRO A 774 -60.18 79.84 3.18
CA PRO A 774 -59.15 80.56 2.40
C PRO A 774 -59.09 80.16 0.92
N ASN A 775 -59.34 78.88 0.61
CA ASN A 775 -59.19 78.32 -0.74
C ASN A 775 -60.52 77.89 -1.38
N ILE A 776 -61.61 77.80 -0.62
CA ILE A 776 -62.89 77.26 -1.08
C ILE A 776 -64.03 78.26 -0.84
N GLU A 777 -64.81 78.59 -1.88
CA GLU A 777 -66.07 79.36 -1.76
C GLU A 777 -67.21 78.59 -2.43
N LEU A 778 -68.11 78.02 -1.62
CA LEU A 778 -69.28 77.29 -2.07
C LEU A 778 -70.55 78.10 -1.84
N LYS A 779 -71.41 78.16 -2.85
CA LYS A 779 -72.72 78.81 -2.78
C LYS A 779 -73.78 77.91 -3.39
N GLY A 780 -74.94 77.90 -2.78
CA GLY A 780 -76.04 77.07 -3.25
C GLY A 780 -77.32 77.31 -2.47
N THR A 781 -78.21 76.33 -2.53
CA THR A 781 -79.48 76.38 -1.82
C THR A 781 -79.62 75.21 -0.88
N VAL A 782 -80.21 75.46 0.28
CA VAL A 782 -80.65 74.43 1.23
C VAL A 782 -82.16 74.59 1.44
N THR A 783 -82.90 73.51 1.24
CA THR A 783 -84.35 73.47 1.39
C THR A 783 -84.72 73.10 2.82
N LEU A 784 -85.41 73.98 3.53
CA LEU A 784 -85.96 73.69 4.85
C LEU A 784 -87.37 73.13 4.69
N ILE A 785 -87.57 71.91 5.18
CA ILE A 785 -88.84 71.18 5.20
C ILE A 785 -89.29 71.04 6.66
N ARG A 786 -90.59 71.19 6.94
CA ARG A 786 -91.19 70.90 8.25
C ARG A 786 -92.55 70.25 8.11
#